data_AF-A0A2K3QKJ0-F1
#
_entry.id   AF-A0A2K3QKJ0-F1
#
_cell.length_a   1.000
_cell.length_b   1.000
_cell.length_c   1.000
_cell.angle_alpha   90.00
_cell.angle_beta   90.00
_cell.angle_gamma   90.00
#
_symmetry.space_group_name_H-M   'P 1'
#
loop_
_entity.id
_entity.type
_entity.pdbx_description
1 polymer ?
#
loop_
_entity_poly.entity_id
_entity_poly.type
_entity_poly.pdbx_seq_one_letter_code
_entity_poly.pdbx_strand_id
1 'polypeptide(L)'
;MAGRVRQPIDEAAFGKFVAENVPEIKTPIELKQFGFGQSNPTYQVTGADGRRFVMRKKPPGKLVSKTAHKVEREYRIMHALGKTDVAVPKTYCLCEDESIIGTPFYIMEFLDGRIIEDFAIPGVSPEERTQMWRAAVEALARFHAVDYRSVGLEGFGKPAGFYNRQIQTWSTICARQEAIADVETGERVGRLPHFEETVQFFGNERLQPKDRVTLVHGDYKIDNMVFHKTEPRVIGILDWEMSTVGHPLSDVCNLLMQFYTAKVPGAGPTGAAGLLPGRTPGLPTKEQIVSWYAAISGYDPRAELTWGMAFNVFKLAAVCQGIAARHAVRQASSDKAKQHAAARNPLAQFAWRLAQDAGKEGPRLTATTRSILPLLTSLLLLNARKQHSVLGTLLRSPSAADAYMADRRRRITLPPPPGERRPLLSRLYTDRGDDGDDVYSCMTNPHSHLPVYTTIHRIRRDITSVVEDYLSLEQLRDVRINVTVVRPLVDKFFELDDISVVYCLLVNRAEFLAEESHSSHRQNVNWSRATLCELIATRILRRFGEDHEGADGLLLLAHILVAGFEPFQNAPPHIREEAEAKTSWTYHRTLPSLEVAILTESKHFLSSTTCQRVVTAIYEGRIIYTPSTFWDIIPDHYKMQPISLYDPRESPLLNQYRLIVPRTRNILDVIQFAILLGLYVGVMLMRQENKFTVLEAAFAIYAFGWGLDQFATILAHGWGVYTQNLWSFLDATFIFIYIVYLMLRLHGFRVGASGPAEQAFDVLALAAPVLVPRLAFNLLSDNLVFLSLRSMMADFMLLTALSAWCFFGFLLSLLWLGEGAHPLLTISKWMIYIWFGLDGTGIQRSTEFHWLLGPTVMIAFAFLGNTLFLTILVSMLSNTFSNISANATAEIQFRRAVLTLEGVKADAVFAYQPPFNLLAVFLLLPLKFVVSPRWFHKIHVATVRLVNLPLLLIIAVAERRLLWPASITGQSVRPRARKWFWLKWQMSAHRYLRAVFQIAPPDDVHDDIAVDDDMTHHLIRRQFTRHPTAEPTVRKPSRRDSMFPGLATKLRRSFTENTEDHEGTAAKMAAMERSMLRMEAMLSKLLANDDDVAVDDMSSDELGESSTLRGDGFTAESSFRG
;
A
#
# COMPACT_ATOMS: atom_id res chain seq x y z
N MET A 1 -28.34 37.78 1.80
CA MET A 1 -27.71 36.44 1.93
C MET A 1 -26.21 36.50 2.22
N ALA A 2 -25.44 37.40 1.59
CA ALA A 2 -24.06 37.66 2.01
C ALA A 2 -24.02 38.64 3.18
N GLY A 3 -23.14 38.41 4.17
CA GLY A 3 -22.97 39.21 5.38
C GLY A 3 -21.49 39.42 5.72
N ARG A 4 -21.20 39.82 6.97
CA ARG A 4 -19.82 40.08 7.43
C ARG A 4 -18.94 38.84 7.23
N VAL A 5 -17.71 39.08 6.77
CA VAL A 5 -16.67 38.06 6.62
C VAL A 5 -16.35 37.44 7.99
N ARG A 6 -16.49 36.11 8.13
CA ARG A 6 -16.27 35.36 9.38
C ARG A 6 -14.87 34.76 9.50
N GLN A 7 -14.15 34.62 8.39
CA GLN A 7 -12.76 34.14 8.35
C GLN A 7 -11.90 35.25 7.75
N PRO A 8 -10.82 35.70 8.41
CA PRO A 8 -10.02 36.82 7.92
C PRO A 8 -9.40 36.52 6.54
N ILE A 9 -9.38 37.55 5.69
CA ILE A 9 -8.76 37.58 4.37
C ILE A 9 -7.96 38.88 4.31
N ASP A 10 -6.75 38.82 3.74
CA ASP A 10 -6.02 40.04 3.38
C ASP A 10 -6.64 40.65 2.12
N GLU A 11 -7.49 41.65 2.32
CA GLU A 11 -8.21 42.32 1.23
C GLU A 11 -7.28 43.13 0.32
N ALA A 12 -6.11 43.56 0.81
CA ALA A 12 -5.12 44.30 0.02
C ALA A 12 -4.33 43.37 -0.91
N ALA A 13 -3.85 42.24 -0.38
CA ALA A 13 -3.21 41.20 -1.18
C ALA A 13 -4.18 40.62 -2.22
N PHE A 14 -5.42 40.32 -1.81
CA PHE A 14 -6.47 39.85 -2.72
C PHE A 14 -6.84 40.89 -3.77
N GLY A 15 -7.03 42.16 -3.39
CA GLY A 15 -7.34 43.25 -4.32
C GLY A 15 -6.25 43.46 -5.37
N LYS A 16 -4.97 43.38 -4.97
CA LYS A 16 -3.83 43.42 -5.90
C LYS A 16 -3.84 42.23 -6.86
N PHE A 17 -4.01 41.01 -6.36
CA PHE A 17 -4.10 39.82 -7.20
C PHE A 17 -5.23 39.94 -8.24
N VAL A 18 -6.40 40.42 -7.82
CA VAL A 18 -7.57 40.62 -8.69
C VAL A 18 -7.28 41.66 -9.79
N ALA A 19 -6.65 42.79 -9.46
CA ALA A 19 -6.27 43.81 -10.45
C ALA A 19 -5.28 43.29 -11.50
N GLU A 20 -4.38 42.38 -11.12
CA GLU A 20 -3.37 41.79 -12.00
C GLU A 20 -3.91 40.61 -12.85
N ASN A 21 -4.85 39.82 -12.32
CA ASN A 21 -5.24 38.53 -12.90
C ASN A 21 -6.70 38.44 -13.39
N VAL A 22 -7.59 39.36 -12.98
CA VAL A 22 -9.01 39.39 -13.42
C VAL A 22 -9.42 40.82 -13.79
N PRO A 23 -9.03 41.32 -14.98
CA PRO A 23 -9.28 42.71 -15.39
C PRO A 23 -10.77 43.07 -15.53
N GLU A 24 -11.67 42.08 -15.56
CA GLU A 24 -13.12 42.29 -15.49
C GLU A 24 -13.63 42.77 -14.11
N ILE A 25 -12.85 42.64 -13.03
CA ILE A 25 -13.20 43.12 -11.69
C ILE A 25 -12.46 44.45 -11.45
N LYS A 26 -13.20 45.53 -11.24
CA LYS A 26 -12.59 46.84 -10.94
C LYS A 26 -12.32 46.98 -9.45
N THR A 27 -11.09 47.34 -9.10
CA THR A 27 -10.68 47.69 -7.73
C THR A 27 -10.97 49.16 -7.41
N PRO A 28 -11.22 49.54 -6.14
CA PRO A 28 -11.27 48.68 -4.94
C PRO A 28 -12.46 47.72 -4.96
N ILE A 29 -12.35 46.64 -4.19
CA ILE A 29 -13.36 45.58 -4.09
C ILE A 29 -14.01 45.57 -2.71
N GLU A 30 -15.27 45.14 -2.64
CA GLU A 30 -15.97 44.85 -1.38
C GLU A 30 -16.17 43.34 -1.25
N LEU A 31 -15.79 42.77 -0.09
CA LEU A 31 -16.01 41.36 0.24
C LEU A 31 -17.15 41.15 1.24
N LYS A 32 -18.07 40.24 0.91
CA LYS A 32 -19.12 39.74 1.82
C LYS A 32 -19.15 38.22 1.77
N GLN A 33 -19.31 37.54 2.90
CA GLN A 33 -19.35 36.07 2.93
C GLN A 33 -20.80 35.57 2.85
N PHE A 34 -21.08 34.54 2.04
CA PHE A 34 -22.40 33.93 2.02
C PHE A 34 -22.71 33.19 3.34
N GLY A 35 -23.96 33.28 3.79
CA GLY A 35 -24.43 32.56 4.98
C GLY A 35 -24.59 31.05 4.77
N PHE A 36 -24.81 30.63 3.52
CA PHE A 36 -25.11 29.25 3.11
C PHE A 36 -23.99 28.67 2.23
N GLY A 37 -23.87 27.34 2.22
CA GLY A 37 -22.74 26.59 1.64
C GLY A 37 -21.78 26.09 2.73
N GLN A 38 -21.87 24.80 3.07
CA GLN A 38 -21.17 24.25 4.25
C GLN A 38 -19.79 23.60 3.95
N SER A 39 -19.52 23.16 2.72
CA SER A 39 -18.25 22.50 2.38
C SER A 39 -17.08 23.48 2.24
N ASN A 40 -17.19 24.50 1.38
CA ASN A 40 -16.09 25.42 1.03
C ASN A 40 -16.51 26.88 1.27
N PRO A 41 -15.73 27.69 2.03
CA PRO A 41 -16.00 29.11 2.23
C PRO A 41 -16.20 29.88 0.92
N THR A 42 -17.39 30.47 0.77
CA THR A 42 -17.82 31.17 -0.45
C THR A 42 -18.15 32.63 -0.15
N TYR A 43 -17.71 33.53 -1.01
CA TYR A 43 -17.74 34.99 -0.83
C TYR A 43 -18.27 35.67 -2.08
N GLN A 44 -19.07 36.72 -1.89
CA GLN A 44 -19.40 37.68 -2.92
C GLN A 44 -18.27 38.72 -2.99
N VAL A 45 -17.76 38.95 -4.20
CA VAL A 45 -16.84 40.06 -4.51
C VAL A 45 -17.64 41.09 -5.30
N THR A 46 -17.70 42.32 -4.83
CA THR A 46 -18.30 43.45 -5.57
C THR A 46 -17.17 44.35 -6.07
N GLY A 47 -17.10 44.60 -7.39
CA GLY A 47 -16.16 45.57 -7.96
C GLY A 47 -16.62 47.02 -7.78
N ALA A 48 -15.71 47.97 -7.97
CA ALA A 48 -15.99 49.41 -7.94
C ALA A 48 -17.03 49.87 -8.98
N ASP A 49 -17.25 49.09 -10.03
CA ASP A 49 -18.30 49.27 -11.05
C ASP A 49 -19.66 48.66 -10.66
N GLY A 50 -19.78 48.14 -9.43
CA GLY A 50 -20.98 47.49 -8.89
C GLY A 50 -21.22 46.07 -9.40
N ARG A 51 -20.36 45.53 -10.27
CA ARG A 51 -20.49 44.16 -10.77
C ARG A 51 -20.15 43.16 -9.67
N ARG A 52 -20.93 42.07 -9.60
CA ARG A 52 -20.79 41.01 -8.59
C ARG A 52 -20.13 39.77 -9.19
N PHE A 53 -19.29 39.14 -8.39
CA PHE A 53 -18.58 37.90 -8.69
C PHE A 53 -18.60 37.00 -7.44
N VAL A 54 -18.22 35.74 -7.58
CA VAL A 54 -18.14 34.78 -6.48
C VAL A 54 -16.73 34.22 -6.36
N MET A 55 -16.12 34.34 -5.19
CA MET A 55 -14.88 33.64 -4.83
C MET A 55 -15.21 32.45 -3.93
N ARG A 56 -14.70 31.26 -4.28
CA ARG A 56 -14.81 30.04 -3.46
C ARG A 56 -13.40 29.54 -3.13
N LYS A 57 -13.09 29.41 -1.84
CA LYS A 57 -11.77 29.01 -1.33
C LYS A 57 -11.84 27.75 -0.46
N LYS A 58 -10.71 27.08 -0.26
CA LYS A 58 -10.64 25.97 0.71
C LYS A 58 -10.84 26.48 2.15
N PRO A 59 -11.39 25.66 3.06
CA PRO A 59 -11.39 25.98 4.48
C PRO A 59 -9.94 26.00 5.01
N PRO A 60 -9.61 26.89 5.97
CA PRO A 60 -8.27 26.99 6.53
C PRO A 60 -7.92 25.80 7.43
N GLY A 61 -6.62 25.48 7.51
CA GLY A 61 -6.07 24.46 8.40
C GLY A 61 -5.81 23.10 7.74
N LYS A 62 -5.30 22.14 8.54
CA LYS A 62 -4.88 20.82 8.06
C LYS A 62 -6.09 19.93 7.74
N LEU A 63 -6.46 19.86 6.47
CA LEU A 63 -7.62 19.10 5.99
C LEU A 63 -7.54 17.61 6.39
N VAL A 64 -8.61 17.11 7.02
CA VAL A 64 -8.72 15.73 7.54
C VAL A 64 -8.69 14.67 6.43
N SER A 65 -9.03 15.04 5.20
CA SER A 65 -8.95 14.15 4.03
C SER A 65 -8.34 14.84 2.81
N LYS A 66 -7.37 14.18 2.17
CA LYS A 66 -6.75 14.62 0.90
C LYS A 66 -7.68 14.53 -0.33
N THR A 67 -8.92 14.04 -0.16
CA THR A 67 -9.93 13.96 -1.23
C THR A 67 -11.10 14.92 -1.08
N ALA A 68 -11.25 15.58 0.08
CA ALA A 68 -12.28 16.60 0.30
C ALA A 68 -11.78 18.01 -0.09
N HIS A 69 -12.69 18.96 -0.26
CA HIS A 69 -12.38 20.39 -0.45
C HIS A 69 -11.45 20.73 -1.63
N LYS A 70 -11.63 20.06 -2.77
CA LYS A 70 -10.84 20.28 -4.00
C LYS A 70 -11.45 21.35 -4.92
N VAL A 71 -11.36 22.61 -4.51
CA VAL A 71 -11.85 23.76 -5.30
C VAL A 71 -11.23 23.85 -6.70
N GLU A 72 -10.02 23.32 -6.90
CA GLU A 72 -9.33 23.23 -8.19
C GLU A 72 -10.04 22.25 -9.14
N ARG A 73 -10.66 21.20 -8.60
CA ARG A 73 -11.47 20.25 -9.36
C ARG A 73 -12.78 20.88 -9.81
N GLU A 74 -13.43 21.64 -8.91
CA GLU A 74 -14.63 22.42 -9.22
C GLU A 74 -14.35 23.42 -10.36
N TYR A 75 -13.26 24.19 -10.26
CA TYR A 75 -12.80 25.09 -11.31
C TYR A 75 -12.55 24.36 -12.63
N ARG A 76 -11.79 23.24 -12.61
CA ARG A 76 -11.42 22.51 -13.83
C ARG A 76 -12.63 22.03 -14.63
N ILE A 77 -13.67 21.50 -13.99
CA ILE A 77 -14.87 21.04 -14.72
C ILE A 77 -15.71 22.20 -15.22
N MET A 78 -15.97 23.24 -14.42
CA MET A 78 -16.74 24.40 -14.88
C MET A 78 -16.02 25.16 -16.00
N HIS A 79 -14.69 25.30 -15.94
CA HIS A 79 -13.89 25.94 -16.98
C HIS A 79 -13.90 25.15 -18.30
N ALA A 80 -13.94 23.82 -18.23
CA ALA A 80 -14.08 22.97 -19.41
C ALA A 80 -15.50 23.02 -20.00
N LEU A 81 -16.53 22.94 -19.14
CA LEU A 81 -17.93 22.96 -19.54
C LEU A 81 -18.41 24.34 -20.02
N GLY A 82 -17.79 25.44 -19.59
CA GLY A 82 -18.09 26.80 -20.07
C GLY A 82 -17.79 27.03 -21.57
N LYS A 83 -17.31 26.02 -22.29
CA LYS A 83 -17.14 25.97 -23.75
C LYS A 83 -18.23 25.14 -24.45
N THR A 84 -19.28 24.75 -23.73
CA THR A 84 -20.38 23.87 -24.19
C THR A 84 -21.74 24.45 -23.80
N ASP A 85 -22.83 23.86 -24.30
CA ASP A 85 -24.20 24.25 -23.96
C ASP A 85 -24.66 23.84 -22.53
N VAL A 86 -23.75 23.40 -21.67
CA VAL A 86 -24.05 23.07 -20.27
C VAL A 86 -24.04 24.35 -19.44
N ALA A 87 -25.14 24.61 -18.74
CA ALA A 87 -25.28 25.78 -17.89
C ALA A 87 -24.35 25.70 -16.66
N VAL A 88 -23.19 26.36 -16.74
CA VAL A 88 -22.23 26.56 -15.63
C VAL A 88 -21.85 28.04 -15.54
N PRO A 89 -21.54 28.58 -14.35
CA PRO A 89 -21.04 29.95 -14.21
C PRO A 89 -19.70 30.11 -14.93
N LYS A 90 -19.47 31.23 -15.62
CA LYS A 90 -18.15 31.52 -16.21
C LYS A 90 -17.09 31.57 -15.10
N THR A 91 -16.04 30.75 -15.20
CA THR A 91 -14.87 30.86 -14.32
C THR A 91 -13.86 31.86 -14.87
N TYR A 92 -13.30 32.70 -14.00
CA TYR A 92 -12.36 33.76 -14.38
C TYR A 92 -10.91 33.36 -14.10
N CYS A 93 -10.58 32.95 -12.88
CA CYS A 93 -9.23 32.54 -12.50
C CYS A 93 -9.24 31.45 -11.42
N LEU A 94 -8.15 30.68 -11.37
CA LEU A 94 -7.79 29.79 -10.26
C LEU A 94 -6.46 30.27 -9.69
N CYS A 95 -6.37 30.41 -8.37
CA CYS A 95 -5.16 30.70 -7.63
C CYS A 95 -4.83 29.52 -6.72
N GLU A 96 -3.76 28.79 -7.05
CA GLU A 96 -3.21 27.72 -6.21
C GLU A 96 -2.15 28.25 -5.22
N ASP A 97 -1.71 29.50 -5.37
CA ASP A 97 -0.76 30.15 -4.47
C ASP A 97 -1.43 30.50 -3.13
N GLU A 98 -1.04 29.77 -2.08
CA GLU A 98 -1.55 29.97 -0.73
C GLU A 98 -1.05 31.27 -0.08
N SER A 99 -0.01 31.91 -0.61
CA SER A 99 0.53 33.16 -0.04
C SER A 99 -0.42 34.36 -0.19
N ILE A 100 -1.37 34.31 -1.13
CA ILE A 100 -2.26 35.45 -1.44
C ILE A 100 -3.38 35.63 -0.40
N ILE A 101 -4.06 34.55 0.01
CA ILE A 101 -5.15 34.58 1.02
C ILE A 101 -5.14 33.38 2.00
N GLY A 102 -3.99 32.73 2.16
CA GLY A 102 -3.75 31.60 3.06
C GLY A 102 -4.28 30.23 2.59
N THR A 103 -4.96 30.16 1.44
CA THR A 103 -5.60 28.94 0.91
C THR A 103 -5.89 29.08 -0.60
N PRO A 104 -5.85 28.00 -1.40
CA PRO A 104 -6.26 28.04 -2.80
C PRO A 104 -7.71 28.47 -2.98
N PHE A 105 -7.99 29.21 -4.05
CA PHE A 105 -9.30 29.75 -4.36
C PHE A 105 -9.51 29.91 -5.87
N TYR A 106 -10.75 30.00 -6.31
CA TYR A 106 -11.08 30.42 -7.66
C TYR A 106 -12.18 31.49 -7.66
N ILE A 107 -12.25 32.26 -8.75
CA ILE A 107 -13.27 33.29 -8.97
C ILE A 107 -14.15 32.87 -10.15
N MET A 108 -15.47 33.01 -9.98
CA MET A 108 -16.49 32.74 -10.98
C MET A 108 -17.55 33.85 -11.02
N GLU A 109 -18.39 33.78 -12.05
CA GLU A 109 -19.54 34.66 -12.26
C GLU A 109 -20.58 34.58 -11.13
N PHE A 110 -21.14 35.74 -10.78
CA PHE A 110 -22.34 35.79 -9.94
C PHE A 110 -23.58 35.60 -10.83
N LEU A 111 -24.17 34.41 -10.80
CA LEU A 111 -25.43 34.13 -11.48
C LEU A 111 -26.60 34.68 -10.65
N ASP A 112 -27.17 35.78 -11.11
CA ASP A 112 -28.26 36.49 -10.42
C ASP A 112 -29.62 35.85 -10.76
N GLY A 113 -30.02 34.82 -10.01
CA GLY A 113 -31.21 34.00 -10.28
C GLY A 113 -31.92 33.44 -9.05
N ARG A 114 -32.85 32.51 -9.26
CA ARG A 114 -33.63 31.80 -8.23
C ARG A 114 -32.95 30.48 -7.86
N ILE A 115 -32.64 30.26 -6.58
CA ILE A 115 -32.31 28.93 -6.03
C ILE A 115 -33.55 28.40 -5.32
N ILE A 116 -33.87 27.11 -5.50
CA ILE A 116 -35.15 26.53 -5.07
C ILE A 116 -34.89 25.31 -4.18
N GLU A 117 -35.08 25.47 -2.88
CA GLU A 117 -34.84 24.42 -1.89
C GLU A 117 -35.97 23.37 -1.84
N ASP A 118 -37.21 23.78 -2.11
CA ASP A 118 -38.37 22.87 -2.17
C ASP A 118 -38.58 22.35 -3.60
N PHE A 119 -38.39 21.03 -3.75
CA PHE A 119 -38.52 20.28 -4.99
C PHE A 119 -39.96 20.27 -5.55
N ALA A 120 -40.98 20.58 -4.74
CA ALA A 120 -42.34 20.81 -5.21
C ALA A 120 -42.49 22.13 -5.99
N ILE A 121 -41.47 23.01 -5.94
CA ILE A 121 -41.43 24.35 -6.55
C ILE A 121 -42.70 25.14 -6.19
N PRO A 122 -42.88 25.54 -4.91
CA PRO A 122 -44.00 26.35 -4.48
C PRO A 122 -43.92 27.77 -5.08
N GLY A 123 -45.06 28.45 -5.20
CA GLY A 123 -45.14 29.84 -5.67
C GLY A 123 -45.12 30.06 -7.18
N VAL A 124 -45.12 29.01 -8.00
CA VAL A 124 -45.24 29.09 -9.48
C VAL A 124 -46.47 28.34 -10.00
N SER A 125 -46.92 28.65 -11.24
CA SER A 125 -48.06 27.97 -11.86
C SER A 125 -47.75 26.49 -12.18
N PRO A 126 -48.78 25.64 -12.39
CA PRO A 126 -48.59 24.26 -12.84
C PRO A 126 -47.76 24.13 -14.14
N GLU A 127 -47.97 25.05 -15.08
CA GLU A 127 -47.28 25.10 -16.37
C GLU A 127 -45.82 25.52 -16.18
N GLU A 128 -45.55 26.58 -15.40
CA GLU A 128 -44.18 27.01 -15.09
C GLU A 128 -43.43 25.90 -14.33
N ARG A 129 -44.06 25.25 -13.34
CA ARG A 129 -43.48 24.09 -12.62
C ARG A 129 -43.07 22.96 -13.57
N THR A 130 -43.94 22.63 -14.53
CA THR A 130 -43.65 21.61 -15.55
C THR A 130 -42.46 22.02 -16.40
N GLN A 131 -42.40 23.28 -16.84
CA GLN A 131 -41.31 23.82 -17.66
C GLN A 131 -39.98 23.89 -16.90
N MET A 132 -39.98 24.26 -15.61
CA MET A 132 -38.78 24.31 -14.76
C MET A 132 -38.21 22.91 -14.52
N TRP A 133 -39.06 21.94 -14.18
CA TRP A 133 -38.65 20.54 -14.07
C TRP A 133 -38.12 19.98 -15.39
N ARG A 134 -38.77 20.32 -16.51
CA ARG A 134 -38.29 19.96 -17.84
C ARG A 134 -36.90 20.56 -18.09
N ALA A 135 -36.70 21.86 -17.87
CA ALA A 135 -35.41 22.52 -18.05
C ALA A 135 -34.29 21.90 -17.19
N ALA A 136 -34.59 21.49 -15.95
CA ALA A 136 -33.66 20.75 -15.11
C ALA A 136 -33.26 19.38 -15.70
N VAL A 137 -34.21 18.66 -16.32
CA VAL A 137 -33.95 17.38 -17.00
C VAL A 137 -33.19 17.59 -18.32
N GLU A 138 -33.54 18.61 -19.09
CA GLU A 138 -32.83 18.94 -20.34
C GLU A 138 -31.38 19.35 -20.06
N ALA A 139 -31.12 20.11 -19.00
CA ALA A 139 -29.76 20.47 -18.57
C ALA A 139 -28.94 19.23 -18.18
N LEU A 140 -29.53 18.27 -17.45
CA LEU A 140 -28.88 16.99 -17.12
C LEU A 140 -28.55 16.18 -18.37
N ALA A 141 -29.51 16.09 -19.30
CA ALA A 141 -29.34 15.30 -20.52
C ALA A 141 -28.28 15.90 -21.44
N ARG A 142 -28.22 17.24 -21.58
CA ARG A 142 -27.15 17.94 -22.30
C ARG A 142 -25.78 17.73 -21.64
N PHE A 143 -25.71 17.81 -20.31
CA PHE A 143 -24.49 17.53 -19.56
C PHE A 143 -23.97 16.10 -19.77
N HIS A 144 -24.84 15.09 -19.69
CA HIS A 144 -24.47 13.70 -19.97
C HIS A 144 -24.14 13.40 -21.44
N ALA A 145 -24.56 14.27 -22.38
CA ALA A 145 -24.23 14.17 -23.80
C ALA A 145 -22.85 14.76 -24.16
N VAL A 146 -22.19 15.49 -23.24
CA VAL A 146 -20.84 16.04 -23.48
C VAL A 146 -19.81 14.90 -23.51
N ASP A 147 -19.08 14.77 -24.62
CA ASP A 147 -17.87 13.96 -24.65
C ASP A 147 -16.76 14.65 -23.82
N TYR A 148 -16.52 14.12 -22.63
CA TYR A 148 -15.47 14.58 -21.71
C TYR A 148 -14.06 14.63 -22.34
N ARG A 149 -13.79 13.85 -23.40
CA ARG A 149 -12.50 13.87 -24.09
C ARG A 149 -12.35 15.15 -24.91
N SER A 150 -13.36 15.49 -25.71
CA SER A 150 -13.41 16.73 -26.51
C SER A 150 -13.19 18.02 -25.70
N VAL A 151 -13.64 18.06 -24.43
CA VAL A 151 -13.50 19.21 -23.53
C VAL A 151 -12.24 19.19 -22.64
N GLY A 152 -11.30 18.27 -22.86
CA GLY A 152 -10.04 18.21 -22.10
C GLY A 152 -10.17 17.63 -20.67
N LEU A 153 -11.24 16.89 -20.41
CA LEU A 153 -11.48 16.17 -19.15
C LEU A 153 -11.07 14.68 -19.24
N GLU A 154 -10.22 14.32 -20.20
CA GLU A 154 -9.49 13.04 -20.15
C GLU A 154 -8.67 12.97 -18.83
N GLY A 155 -8.74 11.81 -18.16
CA GLY A 155 -8.18 11.62 -16.82
C GLY A 155 -8.94 12.32 -15.66
N PHE A 156 -10.08 12.98 -15.89
CA PHE A 156 -10.86 13.61 -14.80
C PHE A 156 -11.45 12.59 -13.82
N GLY A 157 -11.72 11.37 -14.28
CA GLY A 157 -12.16 10.22 -13.46
C GLY A 157 -11.85 8.89 -14.15
N LYS A 158 -12.09 7.77 -13.46
CA LYS A 158 -11.85 6.43 -14.02
C LYS A 158 -13.04 5.99 -14.90
N PRO A 159 -12.84 5.53 -16.15
CA PRO A 159 -13.94 5.23 -17.07
C PRO A 159 -14.76 4.00 -16.66
N ALA A 160 -14.16 2.81 -16.59
CA ALA A 160 -14.90 1.54 -16.51
C ALA A 160 -15.26 1.06 -15.08
N GLY A 161 -16.41 0.41 -14.93
CA GLY A 161 -16.85 -0.25 -13.70
C GLY A 161 -17.29 0.71 -12.59
N PHE A 162 -18.06 1.74 -12.93
CA PHE A 162 -18.48 2.79 -11.98
C PHE A 162 -19.17 2.21 -10.74
N TYR A 163 -20.16 1.33 -10.91
CA TYR A 163 -20.93 0.78 -9.79
C TYR A 163 -20.10 -0.16 -8.91
N ASN A 164 -19.25 -1.02 -9.47
CA ASN A 164 -18.32 -1.85 -8.69
C ASN A 164 -17.44 -1.01 -7.73
N ARG A 165 -16.92 0.13 -8.21
CA ARG A 165 -16.15 1.06 -7.36
C ARG A 165 -17.01 1.73 -6.29
N GLN A 166 -18.25 2.12 -6.62
CA GLN A 166 -19.17 2.72 -5.66
C GLN A 166 -19.58 1.70 -4.57
N ILE A 167 -19.93 0.46 -4.94
CA ILE A 167 -20.25 -0.63 -4.01
C ILE A 167 -19.10 -0.83 -3.03
N GLN A 168 -17.87 -0.97 -3.51
CA GLN A 168 -16.69 -1.14 -2.66
C GLN A 168 -16.47 0.06 -1.72
N THR A 169 -16.65 1.28 -2.25
CA THR A 169 -16.46 2.53 -1.48
C THR A 169 -17.48 2.63 -0.35
N TRP A 170 -18.78 2.51 -0.64
CA TRP A 170 -19.83 2.61 0.38
C TRP A 170 -19.79 1.46 1.38
N SER A 171 -19.49 0.24 0.94
CA SER A 171 -19.29 -0.90 1.85
C SER A 171 -18.16 -0.65 2.86
N THR A 172 -17.03 -0.10 2.39
CA THR A 172 -15.88 0.27 3.25
C THR A 172 -16.21 1.40 4.22
N ILE A 173 -17.04 2.37 3.79
CA ILE A 173 -17.47 3.50 4.62
C ILE A 173 -18.41 3.01 5.74
N CYS A 174 -19.45 2.25 5.41
CA CYS A 174 -20.39 1.67 6.37
C CYS A 174 -19.68 0.79 7.41
N ALA A 175 -18.81 -0.12 6.97
CA ALA A 175 -18.06 -1.03 7.84
C ALA A 175 -17.12 -0.30 8.82
N ARG A 176 -16.66 0.91 8.50
CA ARG A 176 -15.89 1.76 9.43
C ARG A 176 -16.80 2.53 10.39
N GLN A 177 -17.97 2.96 9.93
CA GLN A 177 -18.88 3.81 10.69
C GLN A 177 -19.72 3.02 11.72
N GLU A 178 -20.06 1.77 11.44
CA GLU A 178 -20.82 0.91 12.36
C GLU A 178 -20.08 0.62 13.69
N ALA A 179 -18.74 0.68 13.68
CA ALA A 179 -17.90 0.39 14.83
C ALA A 179 -17.74 1.57 15.80
N ILE A 180 -18.18 2.77 15.41
CA ILE A 180 -18.09 3.99 16.22
C ILE A 180 -19.16 3.93 17.32
N ALA A 181 -18.77 4.25 18.56
CA ALA A 181 -19.65 4.36 19.71
C ALA A 181 -20.05 5.82 19.98
N ASP A 182 -21.26 6.04 20.50
CA ASP A 182 -21.66 7.32 21.09
C ASP A 182 -20.92 7.55 22.40
N VAL A 183 -20.42 8.78 22.59
CA VAL A 183 -19.56 9.15 23.71
C VAL A 183 -20.32 9.18 25.05
N GLU A 184 -21.63 9.38 25.03
CA GLU A 184 -22.47 9.42 26.24
C GLU A 184 -23.13 8.07 26.54
N THR A 185 -23.67 7.37 25.54
CA THR A 185 -24.38 6.09 25.78
C THR A 185 -23.48 4.86 25.72
N GLY A 186 -22.28 4.97 25.12
CA GLY A 186 -21.41 3.83 24.82
C GLY A 186 -21.93 2.87 23.74
N GLU A 187 -23.15 3.08 23.24
CA GLU A 187 -23.75 2.25 22.20
C GLU A 187 -23.11 2.51 20.84
N ARG A 188 -22.94 1.45 20.06
CA ARG A 188 -22.42 1.57 18.69
C ARG A 188 -23.51 2.10 17.76
N VAL A 189 -23.09 2.93 16.79
CA VAL A 189 -23.93 3.31 15.63
C VAL A 189 -24.51 2.06 14.96
N GLY A 190 -23.72 0.99 14.88
CA GLY A 190 -24.19 -0.32 14.43
C GLY A 190 -24.44 -0.41 12.93
N ARG A 191 -24.62 -1.64 12.46
CA ARG A 191 -24.80 -1.99 11.05
C ARG A 191 -26.15 -1.53 10.52
N LEU A 192 -26.23 -1.23 9.23
CA LEU A 192 -27.50 -0.95 8.56
C LEU A 192 -28.34 -2.23 8.41
N PRO A 193 -29.67 -2.17 8.52
CA PRO A 193 -30.55 -3.30 8.19
C PRO A 193 -30.29 -3.84 6.78
N HIS A 194 -30.26 -5.17 6.64
CA HIS A 194 -30.03 -5.90 5.38
C HIS A 194 -28.75 -5.54 4.61
N PHE A 195 -27.69 -5.12 5.32
CA PHE A 195 -26.46 -4.64 4.70
C PHE A 195 -25.76 -5.72 3.86
N GLU A 196 -25.57 -6.92 4.42
CA GLU A 196 -24.97 -8.07 3.72
C GLU A 196 -25.74 -8.42 2.45
N GLU A 197 -27.06 -8.59 2.55
CA GLU A 197 -27.92 -9.01 1.44
C GLU A 197 -27.97 -7.94 0.35
N THR A 198 -28.00 -6.66 0.74
CA THR A 198 -27.98 -5.51 -0.18
C THR A 198 -26.64 -5.40 -0.92
N VAL A 199 -25.51 -5.54 -0.21
CA VAL A 199 -24.17 -5.53 -0.83
C VAL A 199 -23.98 -6.75 -1.74
N GLN A 200 -24.45 -7.93 -1.34
CA GLN A 200 -24.41 -9.15 -2.16
C GLN A 200 -25.26 -9.02 -3.42
N PHE A 201 -26.45 -8.42 -3.33
CA PHE A 201 -27.32 -8.16 -4.48
C PHE A 201 -26.64 -7.24 -5.50
N PHE A 202 -26.08 -6.10 -5.06
CA PHE A 202 -25.38 -5.19 -5.97
C PHE A 202 -24.08 -5.78 -6.51
N GLY A 203 -23.39 -6.64 -5.75
CA GLY A 203 -22.19 -7.35 -6.19
C GLY A 203 -22.42 -8.41 -7.29
N ASN A 204 -23.67 -8.74 -7.62
CA ASN A 204 -23.99 -9.67 -8.69
C ASN A 204 -23.99 -8.95 -10.06
N GLU A 205 -22.89 -9.07 -10.80
CA GLU A 205 -22.69 -8.43 -12.12
C GLU A 205 -23.82 -8.72 -13.13
N ARG A 206 -24.52 -9.86 -13.03
CA ARG A 206 -25.64 -10.19 -13.93
C ARG A 206 -26.88 -9.32 -13.74
N LEU A 207 -26.99 -8.66 -12.58
CA LEU A 207 -28.10 -7.77 -12.23
C LEU A 207 -27.72 -6.29 -12.36
N GLN A 208 -26.45 -5.97 -12.59
CA GLN A 208 -25.98 -4.59 -12.72
C GLN A 208 -26.44 -3.96 -14.06
N PRO A 209 -26.63 -2.62 -14.09
CA PRO A 209 -26.77 -1.86 -15.33
C PRO A 209 -25.58 -2.10 -16.27
N LYS A 210 -25.83 -2.04 -17.59
CA LYS A 210 -24.74 -2.15 -18.58
C LYS A 210 -23.78 -0.97 -18.41
N ASP A 211 -22.47 -1.24 -18.34
CA ASP A 211 -21.49 -0.18 -18.09
C ASP A 211 -21.54 0.91 -19.16
N ARG A 212 -21.58 2.17 -18.71
CA ARG A 212 -21.71 3.39 -19.51
C ARG A 212 -20.88 4.48 -18.85
N VAL A 213 -20.28 5.33 -19.68
CA VAL A 213 -19.25 6.28 -19.25
C VAL A 213 -19.58 7.67 -19.79
N THR A 214 -19.86 8.61 -18.90
CA THR A 214 -19.97 10.04 -19.20
C THR A 214 -19.52 10.87 -17.99
N LEU A 215 -19.60 12.20 -18.06
CA LEU A 215 -19.48 13.06 -16.88
C LEU A 215 -20.70 12.87 -15.98
N VAL A 216 -20.46 12.77 -14.68
CA VAL A 216 -21.50 12.78 -13.64
C VAL A 216 -21.20 13.89 -12.64
N HIS A 217 -22.24 14.59 -12.21
CA HIS A 217 -22.22 15.63 -11.18
C HIS A 217 -22.02 15.03 -9.79
N GLY A 218 -22.64 13.87 -9.53
CA GLY A 218 -22.54 13.11 -8.28
C GLY A 218 -23.58 13.51 -7.22
N ASP A 219 -23.99 14.79 -7.20
CA ASP A 219 -25.14 15.31 -6.45
C ASP A 219 -26.01 16.23 -7.32
N TYR A 220 -26.57 15.70 -8.41
CA TYR A 220 -27.48 16.47 -9.26
C TYR A 220 -28.89 16.54 -8.66
N LYS A 221 -29.40 17.76 -8.39
CA LYS A 221 -30.67 18.02 -7.69
C LYS A 221 -31.10 19.50 -7.85
N ILE A 222 -32.37 19.81 -7.59
CA ILE A 222 -33.01 21.12 -7.88
C ILE A 222 -32.39 22.28 -7.07
N ASP A 223 -32.03 22.04 -5.81
CA ASP A 223 -31.38 23.00 -4.91
C ASP A 223 -29.93 23.32 -5.29
N ASN A 224 -29.30 22.49 -6.13
CA ASN A 224 -28.00 22.77 -6.77
C ASN A 224 -28.12 23.51 -8.11
N MET A 225 -29.31 24.02 -8.47
CA MET A 225 -29.54 24.78 -9.72
C MET A 225 -29.91 26.24 -9.44
N VAL A 226 -29.37 27.12 -10.28
CA VAL A 226 -29.82 28.50 -10.42
C VAL A 226 -30.76 28.58 -11.61
N PHE A 227 -32.03 28.90 -11.36
CA PHE A 227 -33.01 29.24 -12.39
C PHE A 227 -32.95 30.72 -12.72
N HIS A 228 -33.34 31.11 -13.94
CA HIS A 228 -33.49 32.52 -14.29
C HIS A 228 -34.50 33.22 -13.36
N LYS A 229 -34.33 34.52 -13.11
CA LYS A 229 -35.18 35.30 -12.18
C LYS A 229 -36.66 35.20 -12.48
N THR A 230 -37.00 35.22 -13.77
CA THR A 230 -38.37 35.36 -14.28
C THR A 230 -38.76 34.29 -15.31
N GLU A 231 -37.81 33.47 -15.76
CA GLU A 231 -38.05 32.47 -16.82
C GLU A 231 -37.83 31.05 -16.27
N PRO A 232 -38.54 30.03 -16.79
CA PRO A 232 -38.42 28.65 -16.35
C PRO A 232 -37.25 27.91 -17.01
N ARG A 233 -36.05 28.51 -16.99
CA ARG A 233 -34.81 27.89 -17.49
C ARG A 233 -33.70 27.89 -16.44
N VAL A 234 -32.84 26.87 -16.48
CA VAL A 234 -31.62 26.78 -15.69
C VAL A 234 -30.55 27.67 -16.32
N ILE A 235 -29.91 28.52 -15.52
CA ILE A 235 -28.80 29.40 -15.92
C ILE A 235 -27.46 28.98 -15.29
N GLY A 236 -27.47 28.08 -14.31
CA GLY A 236 -26.26 27.46 -13.80
C GLY A 236 -26.52 26.23 -12.93
N ILE A 237 -25.64 25.25 -13.02
CA ILE A 237 -25.52 24.09 -12.12
C ILE A 237 -24.35 24.38 -11.17
N LEU A 238 -24.55 24.15 -9.88
CA LEU A 238 -23.62 24.46 -8.80
C LEU A 238 -23.17 23.19 -8.05
N ASP A 239 -22.12 23.35 -7.24
CA ASP A 239 -21.61 22.34 -6.29
C ASP A 239 -20.97 21.10 -6.93
N TRP A 240 -20.05 21.36 -7.86
CA TRP A 240 -19.30 20.38 -8.65
C TRP A 240 -18.27 19.53 -7.86
N GLU A 241 -18.25 19.58 -6.53
CA GLU A 241 -17.18 18.98 -5.71
C GLU A 241 -17.12 17.44 -5.81
N MET A 242 -18.26 16.78 -6.04
CA MET A 242 -18.36 15.32 -6.22
C MET A 242 -18.25 14.86 -7.68
N SER A 243 -18.13 15.78 -8.63
CA SER A 243 -18.19 15.46 -10.05
C SER A 243 -17.05 14.55 -10.51
N THR A 244 -17.33 13.64 -11.45
CA THR A 244 -16.35 12.65 -11.95
C THR A 244 -16.76 12.05 -13.30
N VAL A 245 -15.96 11.12 -13.82
CA VAL A 245 -16.36 10.24 -14.92
C VAL A 245 -17.04 9.00 -14.33
N GLY A 246 -18.25 8.69 -14.78
CA GLY A 246 -19.10 7.67 -14.18
C GLY A 246 -20.34 7.30 -15.00
N HIS A 247 -21.29 6.64 -14.34
CA HIS A 247 -22.49 6.11 -15.00
C HIS A 247 -23.67 7.09 -14.92
N PRO A 248 -24.32 7.46 -16.04
CA PRO A 248 -25.32 8.53 -16.09
C PRO A 248 -26.56 8.25 -15.22
N LEU A 249 -26.91 6.98 -15.03
CA LEU A 249 -28.00 6.56 -14.13
C LEU A 249 -27.82 7.08 -12.69
N SER A 250 -26.59 7.34 -12.23
CA SER A 250 -26.32 7.88 -10.89
C SER A 250 -27.03 9.21 -10.65
N ASP A 251 -26.90 10.18 -11.56
CA ASP A 251 -27.50 11.51 -11.40
C ASP A 251 -28.99 11.51 -11.73
N VAL A 252 -29.44 10.66 -12.67
CA VAL A 252 -30.87 10.44 -12.93
C VAL A 252 -31.56 9.91 -11.66
N CYS A 253 -30.94 8.95 -10.96
CA CYS A 253 -31.45 8.44 -9.69
C CYS A 253 -31.33 9.44 -8.53
N ASN A 254 -30.39 10.38 -8.58
CA ASN A 254 -30.28 11.46 -7.59
C ASN A 254 -31.40 12.50 -7.77
N LEU A 255 -31.67 12.91 -9.01
CA LEU A 255 -32.78 13.80 -9.35
C LEU A 255 -34.15 13.20 -9.00
N LEU A 256 -34.33 11.90 -9.25
CA LEU A 256 -35.57 11.19 -8.95
C LEU A 256 -35.73 10.79 -7.47
N MET A 257 -34.68 10.91 -6.65
CA MET A 257 -34.61 10.40 -5.28
C MET A 257 -35.80 10.83 -4.42
N GLN A 258 -36.17 12.11 -4.48
CA GLN A 258 -37.24 12.66 -3.65
C GLN A 258 -38.63 12.07 -4.00
N PHE A 259 -38.88 11.67 -5.25
CA PHE A 259 -40.13 10.96 -5.64
C PHE A 259 -40.18 9.50 -5.14
N TYR A 260 -39.09 8.97 -4.58
CA TYR A 260 -39.05 7.66 -3.95
C TYR A 260 -39.10 7.80 -2.42
N THR A 261 -38.26 8.66 -1.83
CA THR A 261 -38.25 8.90 -0.37
C THR A 261 -39.56 9.51 0.15
N ALA A 262 -40.25 10.35 -0.64
CA ALA A 262 -41.56 10.90 -0.30
C ALA A 262 -42.63 9.82 0.01
N LYS A 263 -42.47 8.60 -0.52
CA LYS A 263 -43.41 7.48 -0.29
C LYS A 263 -43.15 6.71 1.01
N VAL A 264 -42.06 7.02 1.73
CA VAL A 264 -41.59 6.24 2.89
C VAL A 264 -41.49 7.13 4.12
N PRO A 265 -42.33 6.90 5.16
CA PRO A 265 -42.26 7.63 6.41
C PRO A 265 -40.85 7.59 7.03
N GLY A 266 -40.32 8.75 7.43
CA GLY A 266 -39.01 8.86 8.06
C GLY A 266 -37.79 8.74 7.12
N ALA A 267 -37.99 8.59 5.81
CA ALA A 267 -36.89 8.46 4.83
C ALA A 267 -36.53 9.75 4.07
N GLY A 268 -37.29 10.84 4.25
CA GLY A 268 -37.07 12.12 3.57
C GLY A 268 -37.16 13.32 4.53
N PRO A 269 -36.65 14.49 4.13
CA PRO A 269 -36.76 15.71 4.92
C PRO A 269 -38.23 16.18 5.03
N THR A 270 -38.51 16.96 6.07
CA THR A 270 -39.81 17.58 6.32
C THR A 270 -40.23 18.44 5.12
N GLY A 271 -41.29 18.04 4.41
CA GLY A 271 -41.79 18.72 3.20
C GLY A 271 -42.04 17.79 2.00
N ALA A 272 -41.44 16.59 1.96
CA ALA A 272 -41.51 15.67 0.82
C ALA A 272 -42.94 15.24 0.38
N ALA A 273 -43.98 15.48 1.18
CA ALA A 273 -45.37 15.13 0.88
C ALA A 273 -45.94 15.80 -0.39
N GLY A 274 -45.41 16.95 -0.81
CA GLY A 274 -45.81 17.60 -2.08
C GLY A 274 -45.45 16.80 -3.33
N LEU A 275 -44.44 15.93 -3.24
CA LEU A 275 -43.97 15.08 -4.35
C LEU A 275 -44.75 13.77 -4.50
N LEU A 276 -45.77 13.54 -3.67
CA LEU A 276 -46.66 12.40 -3.82
C LEU A 276 -47.56 12.57 -5.07
N PRO A 277 -47.86 11.48 -5.80
CA PRO A 277 -48.68 11.55 -7.01
C PRO A 277 -50.00 12.32 -6.79
N GLY A 278 -50.27 13.32 -7.63
CA GLY A 278 -51.48 14.13 -7.59
C GLY A 278 -51.57 15.17 -6.46
N ARG A 279 -50.56 15.33 -5.58
CA ARG A 279 -50.61 16.35 -4.51
C ARG A 279 -50.30 17.77 -4.99
N THR A 280 -49.33 17.94 -5.88
CA THR A 280 -48.95 19.24 -6.44
C THR A 280 -49.23 19.27 -7.94
N PRO A 281 -50.19 20.09 -8.43
CA PRO A 281 -50.50 20.20 -9.86
C PRO A 281 -49.28 20.64 -10.69
N GLY A 282 -49.11 20.09 -11.89
CA GLY A 282 -48.00 20.44 -12.78
C GLY A 282 -46.62 19.94 -12.32
N LEU A 283 -46.55 19.07 -11.31
CA LEU A 283 -45.36 18.28 -11.03
C LEU A 283 -45.31 17.10 -12.01
N PRO A 284 -44.19 16.84 -12.71
CA PRO A 284 -44.11 15.74 -13.67
C PRO A 284 -44.09 14.36 -13.00
N THR A 285 -44.54 13.35 -13.73
CA THR A 285 -44.36 11.95 -13.34
C THR A 285 -42.90 11.50 -13.58
N LYS A 286 -42.51 10.40 -12.93
CA LYS A 286 -41.17 9.81 -13.12
C LYS A 286 -40.97 9.40 -14.57
N GLU A 287 -42.03 8.89 -15.18
CA GLU A 287 -42.11 8.41 -16.54
C GLU A 287 -41.92 9.58 -17.52
N GLN A 288 -42.49 10.76 -17.25
CA GLN A 288 -42.25 11.98 -18.03
C GLN A 288 -40.79 12.46 -17.91
N ILE A 289 -40.25 12.55 -16.69
CA ILE A 289 -38.84 12.91 -16.44
C ILE A 289 -37.91 12.00 -17.25
N VAL A 290 -38.09 10.68 -17.15
CA VAL A 290 -37.27 9.70 -17.86
C VAL A 290 -37.45 9.81 -19.38
N SER A 291 -38.66 10.11 -19.86
CA SER A 291 -38.93 10.32 -21.29
C SER A 291 -38.18 11.53 -21.86
N TRP A 292 -38.22 12.67 -21.15
CA TRP A 292 -37.49 13.89 -21.55
C TRP A 292 -35.98 13.67 -21.52
N TYR A 293 -35.47 12.99 -20.49
CA TYR A 293 -34.05 12.65 -20.37
C TYR A 293 -33.58 11.75 -21.54
N ALA A 294 -34.34 10.70 -21.86
CA ALA A 294 -33.98 9.75 -22.91
C ALA A 294 -34.00 10.37 -24.31
N ALA A 295 -34.94 11.29 -24.57
CA ALA A 295 -35.07 11.98 -25.85
C ALA A 295 -33.86 12.86 -26.23
N ILE A 296 -33.13 13.38 -25.23
CA ILE A 296 -31.98 14.27 -25.44
C ILE A 296 -30.64 13.56 -25.25
N SER A 297 -30.53 12.68 -24.24
CA SER A 297 -29.26 12.00 -23.93
C SER A 297 -28.97 10.77 -24.81
N GLY A 298 -29.96 10.28 -25.58
CA GLY A 298 -29.85 9.02 -26.33
C GLY A 298 -29.82 7.76 -25.46
N TYR A 299 -30.02 7.87 -24.14
CA TYR A 299 -30.01 6.75 -23.20
C TYR A 299 -31.36 6.66 -22.47
N ASP A 300 -32.07 5.54 -22.66
CA ASP A 300 -33.27 5.21 -21.88
C ASP A 300 -32.91 4.41 -20.61
N PRO A 301 -33.03 5.00 -19.40
CA PRO A 301 -32.75 4.33 -18.14
C PRO A 301 -33.88 3.43 -17.63
N ARG A 302 -35.08 3.38 -18.25
CA ARG A 302 -36.27 2.68 -17.69
C ARG A 302 -35.99 1.24 -17.27
N ALA A 303 -35.20 0.49 -18.06
CA ALA A 303 -34.89 -0.91 -17.80
C ALA A 303 -33.93 -1.13 -16.61
N GLU A 304 -33.17 -0.10 -16.23
CA GLU A 304 -32.12 -0.17 -15.20
C GLU A 304 -32.50 0.67 -13.95
N LEU A 305 -33.61 1.42 -14.01
CA LEU A 305 -34.01 2.41 -13.02
C LEU A 305 -34.32 1.81 -11.65
N THR A 306 -35.02 0.67 -11.56
CA THR A 306 -35.35 0.03 -10.27
C THR A 306 -34.08 -0.32 -9.51
N TRP A 307 -33.08 -0.90 -10.19
CA TRP A 307 -31.78 -1.23 -9.63
C TRP A 307 -31.00 0.04 -9.24
N GLY A 308 -30.93 1.04 -10.15
CA GLY A 308 -30.22 2.30 -9.89
C GLY A 308 -30.78 3.07 -8.70
N MET A 309 -32.10 3.05 -8.53
CA MET A 309 -32.78 3.66 -7.39
C MET A 309 -32.52 2.90 -6.10
N ALA A 310 -32.55 1.55 -6.11
CA ALA A 310 -32.15 0.76 -4.96
C ALA A 310 -30.72 1.13 -4.49
N PHE A 311 -29.78 1.23 -5.45
CA PHE A 311 -28.40 1.60 -5.16
C PHE A 311 -28.27 3.03 -4.62
N ASN A 312 -29.00 4.01 -5.19
CA ASN A 312 -28.92 5.40 -4.74
C ASN A 312 -29.56 5.61 -3.36
N VAL A 313 -30.63 4.88 -3.02
CA VAL A 313 -31.22 4.89 -1.67
C VAL A 313 -30.28 4.22 -0.65
N PHE A 314 -29.56 3.15 -1.03
CA PHE A 314 -28.51 2.56 -0.20
C PHE A 314 -27.35 3.54 0.06
N LYS A 315 -26.87 4.24 -0.99
CA LYS A 315 -25.90 5.35 -0.87
C LYS A 315 -26.38 6.41 0.13
N LEU A 316 -27.66 6.82 0.06
CA LEU A 316 -28.21 7.80 1.01
C LEU A 316 -28.24 7.26 2.45
N ALA A 317 -28.62 5.99 2.66
CA ALA A 317 -28.57 5.35 3.97
C ALA A 317 -27.15 5.36 4.57
N ALA A 318 -26.13 5.09 3.75
CA ALA A 318 -24.72 5.15 4.13
C ALA A 318 -24.26 6.58 4.48
N VAL A 319 -24.69 7.60 3.73
CA VAL A 319 -24.44 9.01 4.07
C VAL A 319 -25.08 9.38 5.41
N CYS A 320 -26.32 8.97 5.65
CA CYS A 320 -27.01 9.15 6.93
C CYS A 320 -26.30 8.42 8.10
N GLN A 321 -25.76 7.22 7.88
CA GLN A 321 -24.93 6.51 8.87
C GLN A 321 -23.65 7.31 9.21
N GLY A 322 -23.02 7.95 8.22
CA GLY A 322 -21.87 8.83 8.44
C GLY A 322 -22.18 10.17 9.13
N ILE A 323 -23.44 10.62 9.09
CA ILE A 323 -23.92 11.74 9.91
C ILE A 323 -24.17 11.25 11.35
N ALA A 324 -24.82 10.09 11.52
CA ALA A 324 -25.03 9.47 12.83
C ALA A 324 -23.70 9.23 13.57
N ALA A 325 -22.68 8.72 12.88
CA ALA A 325 -21.35 8.52 13.45
C ALA A 325 -20.67 9.82 13.91
N ARG A 326 -20.82 10.93 13.16
CA ARG A 326 -20.28 12.24 13.57
C ARG A 326 -21.07 12.86 14.72
N HIS A 327 -22.38 12.64 14.78
CA HIS A 327 -23.22 13.02 15.91
C HIS A 327 -22.83 12.25 17.19
N ALA A 328 -22.57 10.94 17.05
CA ALA A 328 -22.16 10.05 18.14
C ALA A 328 -20.88 10.53 18.86
N VAL A 329 -19.90 11.07 18.10
CA VAL A 329 -18.68 11.69 18.64
C VAL A 329 -18.77 13.22 18.81
N ARG A 330 -19.99 13.77 18.86
CA ARG A 330 -20.32 15.20 19.05
C ARG A 330 -19.63 16.18 18.08
N GLN A 331 -19.19 15.69 16.91
CA GLN A 331 -18.66 16.49 15.80
C GLN A 331 -19.74 17.14 14.92
N ALA A 332 -21.01 16.76 15.08
CA ALA A 332 -22.15 17.37 14.40
C ALA A 332 -23.35 17.47 15.35
N SER A 333 -23.68 18.69 15.79
CA SER A 333 -24.64 18.97 16.87
C SER A 333 -25.95 19.65 16.43
N SER A 334 -26.18 19.86 15.13
CA SER A 334 -27.40 20.52 14.65
C SER A 334 -28.62 19.60 14.66
N ASP A 335 -29.83 20.15 14.87
CA ASP A 335 -31.08 19.38 14.86
C ASP A 335 -31.30 18.62 13.54
N LYS A 336 -30.87 19.20 12.41
CA LYS A 336 -30.87 18.53 11.10
C LYS A 336 -30.01 17.27 11.10
N ALA A 337 -28.85 17.27 11.77
CA ALA A 337 -27.98 16.09 11.86
C ALA A 337 -28.66 14.94 12.62
N LYS A 338 -29.43 15.24 13.69
CA LYS A 338 -30.22 14.26 14.45
C LYS A 338 -31.33 13.64 13.59
N GLN A 339 -32.02 14.45 12.78
CA GLN A 339 -33.02 13.96 11.81
C GLN A 339 -32.41 13.04 10.74
N HIS A 340 -31.27 13.43 10.15
CA HIS A 340 -30.56 12.58 9.18
C HIS A 340 -30.03 11.27 9.80
N ALA A 341 -29.60 11.30 11.06
CA ALA A 341 -29.16 10.10 11.78
C ALA A 341 -30.31 9.09 11.99
N ALA A 342 -31.52 9.57 12.28
CA ALA A 342 -32.71 8.74 12.44
C ALA A 342 -33.16 8.09 11.11
N ALA A 343 -33.03 8.79 9.99
CA ALA A 343 -33.48 8.32 8.66
C ALA A 343 -32.69 7.11 8.10
N ARG A 344 -31.51 6.80 8.64
CA ARG A 344 -30.61 5.75 8.11
C ARG A 344 -31.25 4.36 8.01
N ASN A 345 -32.03 3.96 9.02
CA ASN A 345 -32.61 2.62 9.10
C ASN A 345 -33.83 2.46 8.18
N PRO A 346 -34.81 3.40 8.15
CA PRO A 346 -35.87 3.42 7.13
C PRO A 346 -35.32 3.40 5.69
N LEU A 347 -34.26 4.17 5.41
CA LEU A 347 -33.62 4.20 4.10
C LEU A 347 -32.99 2.86 3.72
N ALA A 348 -32.25 2.20 4.62
CA ALA A 348 -31.66 0.89 4.37
C ALA A 348 -32.73 -0.19 4.08
N GLN A 349 -33.80 -0.23 4.88
CA GLN A 349 -34.93 -1.13 4.64
C GLN A 349 -35.62 -0.87 3.28
N PHE A 350 -35.74 0.41 2.89
CA PHE A 350 -36.34 0.76 1.60
C PHE A 350 -35.43 0.42 0.42
N ALA A 351 -34.12 0.64 0.54
CA ALA A 351 -33.14 0.20 -0.46
C ALA A 351 -33.22 -1.31 -0.70
N TRP A 352 -33.34 -2.11 0.37
CA TRP A 352 -33.48 -3.56 0.26
C TRP A 352 -34.78 -3.98 -0.44
N ARG A 353 -35.92 -3.34 -0.14
CA ARG A 353 -37.18 -3.60 -0.87
C ARG A 353 -37.05 -3.30 -2.37
N LEU A 354 -36.45 -2.17 -2.73
CA LEU A 354 -36.20 -1.82 -4.14
C LEU A 354 -35.22 -2.80 -4.82
N ALA A 355 -34.22 -3.30 -4.10
CA ALA A 355 -33.32 -4.34 -4.59
C ALA A 355 -34.06 -5.67 -4.84
N GLN A 356 -34.93 -6.10 -3.91
CA GLN A 356 -35.78 -7.28 -4.10
C GLN A 356 -36.70 -7.13 -5.32
N ASP A 357 -37.30 -5.96 -5.53
CA ASP A 357 -38.16 -5.71 -6.69
C ASP A 357 -37.36 -5.71 -8.00
N ALA A 358 -36.19 -5.08 -8.05
CA ALA A 358 -35.27 -5.19 -9.19
C ALA A 358 -34.84 -6.65 -9.46
N GLY A 359 -34.66 -7.46 -8.41
CA GLY A 359 -34.38 -8.90 -8.53
C GLY A 359 -35.53 -9.72 -9.13
N LYS A 360 -36.80 -9.32 -8.87
CA LYS A 360 -38.00 -9.95 -9.47
C LYS A 360 -38.20 -9.56 -10.93
N GLU A 361 -37.84 -8.33 -11.32
CA GLU A 361 -38.00 -7.85 -12.69
C GLU A 361 -37.07 -8.57 -13.68
N GLY A 362 -35.91 -9.04 -13.19
CA GLY A 362 -34.94 -9.84 -13.94
C GLY A 362 -34.30 -9.10 -15.12
N PRO A 363 -33.34 -9.73 -15.83
CA PRO A 363 -32.85 -9.18 -17.10
C PRO A 363 -33.95 -9.34 -18.15
N ARG A 364 -34.85 -8.35 -18.26
CA ARG A 364 -35.79 -8.26 -19.37
C ARG A 364 -34.99 -8.18 -20.67
N LEU A 365 -34.99 -9.29 -21.41
CA LEU A 365 -34.56 -9.33 -22.81
C LEU A 365 -35.29 -8.20 -23.55
N THR A 366 -34.54 -7.15 -23.91
CA THR A 366 -35.06 -6.00 -24.64
C THR A 366 -35.76 -6.50 -25.90
N ALA A 367 -36.97 -6.01 -26.15
CA ALA A 367 -37.89 -6.52 -27.18
C ALA A 367 -37.47 -6.14 -28.62
N THR A 368 -36.23 -6.47 -28.98
CA THR A 368 -35.61 -6.24 -30.29
C THR A 368 -35.04 -7.55 -30.86
N THR A 369 -35.45 -8.70 -30.32
CA THR A 369 -35.06 -10.05 -30.77
C THR A 369 -36.27 -10.94 -31.07
N ARG A 370 -37.31 -10.35 -31.66
CA ARG A 370 -38.45 -11.07 -32.29
C ARG A 370 -38.44 -10.87 -33.82
N SER A 371 -37.33 -11.20 -34.48
CA SER A 371 -37.26 -11.19 -35.96
C SER A 371 -36.27 -12.17 -36.60
N ILE A 372 -35.53 -12.99 -35.82
CA ILE A 372 -34.55 -13.97 -36.37
C ILE A 372 -35.03 -15.41 -36.13
N LEU A 373 -36.33 -15.64 -36.38
CA LEU A 373 -36.92 -16.97 -36.51
C LEU A 373 -37.64 -17.10 -37.87
N PRO A 374 -36.95 -16.73 -38.97
CA PRO A 374 -36.98 -17.58 -40.16
C PRO A 374 -35.64 -17.67 -40.90
N LEU A 375 -34.49 -17.61 -40.19
CA LEU A 375 -33.14 -17.78 -40.79
C LEU A 375 -32.36 -19.01 -40.29
N LEU A 376 -32.93 -19.78 -39.35
CA LEU A 376 -32.39 -21.07 -38.89
C LEU A 376 -32.65 -22.24 -39.86
N THR A 377 -33.37 -21.99 -40.97
CA THR A 377 -33.74 -22.99 -41.97
C THR A 377 -32.74 -23.14 -43.13
N SER A 378 -31.74 -22.26 -43.25
CA SER A 378 -30.80 -22.24 -44.39
C SER A 378 -29.34 -22.57 -44.03
N LEU A 379 -29.05 -22.96 -42.78
CA LEU A 379 -27.67 -23.20 -42.30
C LEU A 379 -27.46 -24.57 -41.65
N LEU A 380 -28.43 -25.49 -41.81
CA LEU A 380 -28.35 -26.89 -41.38
C LEU A 380 -27.95 -27.87 -42.51
N LEU A 381 -27.60 -27.35 -43.68
CA LEU A 381 -27.10 -28.12 -44.84
C LEU A 381 -25.88 -27.45 -45.46
N LEU A 382 -24.73 -27.50 -44.77
CA LEU A 382 -23.41 -27.76 -45.38
C LEU A 382 -22.36 -28.02 -44.29
N ASN A 383 -22.38 -29.22 -43.71
CA ASN A 383 -21.23 -29.75 -43.00
C ASN A 383 -20.32 -30.48 -43.99
N ALA A 384 -19.01 -30.50 -43.70
CA ALA A 384 -17.96 -31.28 -44.40
C ALA A 384 -17.70 -31.01 -45.90
N ARG A 385 -16.73 -30.11 -46.21
CA ARG A 385 -15.63 -30.45 -47.12
C ARG A 385 -14.41 -29.53 -47.04
N LYS A 386 -13.23 -30.16 -47.19
CA LYS A 386 -11.90 -29.64 -47.54
C LYS A 386 -11.09 -28.85 -46.51
N GLN A 387 -10.15 -29.57 -45.91
CA GLN A 387 -8.76 -29.12 -45.73
C GLN A 387 -8.09 -28.77 -47.07
N HIS A 388 -6.90 -28.15 -46.96
CA HIS A 388 -5.82 -27.95 -47.93
C HIS A 388 -5.78 -26.68 -48.80
N SER A 389 -4.59 -26.06 -48.74
CA SER A 389 -3.92 -25.20 -49.73
C SER A 389 -4.43 -23.75 -49.87
N VAL A 390 -3.61 -22.76 -50.25
CA VAL A 390 -2.19 -22.41 -49.98
C VAL A 390 -1.95 -21.04 -50.63
N LEU A 391 -1.00 -20.24 -50.11
CA LEU A 391 -0.41 -19.01 -50.70
C LEU A 391 -1.33 -17.94 -51.33
N GLY A 392 -1.20 -16.72 -50.80
CA GLY A 392 -0.86 -15.56 -51.64
C GLY A 392 -2.00 -14.72 -52.22
N THR A 393 -2.28 -13.60 -51.57
CA THR A 393 -2.24 -12.30 -52.26
C THR A 393 -1.69 -11.25 -51.29
N LEU A 394 -0.63 -10.58 -51.73
CA LEU A 394 0.16 -9.59 -50.99
C LEU A 394 -0.44 -8.17 -51.15
N LEU A 395 0.09 -7.22 -50.38
CA LEU A 395 -0.02 -5.76 -50.57
C LEU A 395 -1.38 -5.09 -50.23
N ARG A 396 -1.52 -4.71 -48.96
CA ARG A 396 -1.99 -3.36 -48.59
C ARG A 396 -0.98 -2.73 -47.64
N SER A 397 -0.30 -1.69 -48.11
CA SER A 397 0.51 -0.80 -47.26
C SER A 397 -0.41 0.02 -46.34
N PRO A 398 -0.06 0.22 -45.05
CA PRO A 398 -0.72 1.21 -44.21
C PRO A 398 -0.58 2.62 -44.81
N SER A 399 -1.54 3.50 -44.55
CA SER A 399 -1.47 4.87 -45.05
C SER A 399 -0.48 5.71 -44.21
N ALA A 400 0.15 6.72 -44.82
CA ALA A 400 1.06 7.60 -44.10
C ALA A 400 0.39 8.42 -42.98
N ALA A 401 -0.95 8.50 -42.95
CA ALA A 401 -1.70 9.14 -41.88
C ALA A 401 -1.75 8.30 -40.59
N ASP A 402 -1.74 6.97 -40.69
CA ASP A 402 -1.76 6.07 -39.54
C ASP A 402 -0.41 6.06 -38.80
N ALA A 403 0.69 6.30 -39.52
CA ALA A 403 2.03 6.41 -38.95
C ALA A 403 2.22 7.66 -38.07
N TYR A 404 1.55 8.78 -38.39
CA TYR A 404 1.76 10.06 -37.70
C TYR A 404 1.01 10.19 -36.36
N MET A 405 0.00 9.34 -36.12
CA MET A 405 -0.80 9.35 -34.87
C MET A 405 -0.40 8.27 -33.86
N ALA A 406 0.52 7.36 -34.21
CA ALA A 406 1.05 6.34 -33.30
C ALA A 406 2.13 6.88 -32.34
N ASP A 407 2.84 7.94 -32.72
CA ASP A 407 4.12 8.38 -32.13
C ASP A 407 4.02 9.14 -30.79
N ARG A 408 2.84 9.17 -30.14
CA ARG A 408 2.65 9.79 -28.82
C ARG A 408 2.22 8.84 -27.70
N ARG A 409 2.21 7.52 -27.97
CA ARG A 409 2.10 6.50 -26.93
C ARG A 409 3.24 5.50 -27.11
N ARG A 410 4.41 5.83 -26.54
CA ARG A 410 5.53 4.89 -26.39
C ARG A 410 5.02 3.67 -25.65
N ARG A 411 4.82 2.58 -26.39
CA ARG A 411 4.38 1.29 -25.87
C ARG A 411 5.56 0.36 -26.06
N ILE A 412 6.21 -0.01 -24.96
CA ILE A 412 7.25 -1.04 -24.97
C ILE A 412 6.63 -2.31 -25.55
N THR A 413 7.03 -2.65 -26.77
CA THR A 413 6.60 -3.88 -27.42
C THR A 413 7.51 -4.99 -26.94
N LEU A 414 7.01 -5.80 -26.00
CA LEU A 414 7.72 -7.00 -25.56
C LEU A 414 8.02 -7.89 -26.79
N PRO A 415 9.23 -8.44 -26.91
CA PRO A 415 9.51 -9.43 -27.94
C PRO A 415 8.56 -10.63 -27.77
N PRO A 416 8.10 -11.26 -28.86
CA PRO A 416 7.19 -12.40 -28.76
C PRO A 416 7.83 -13.50 -27.89
N PRO A 417 7.04 -14.16 -27.01
CA PRO A 417 7.59 -15.08 -26.03
C PRO A 417 8.39 -16.18 -26.73
N PRO A 418 9.68 -16.38 -26.39
CA PRO A 418 10.49 -17.40 -27.04
C PRO A 418 9.92 -18.78 -26.72
N GLY A 419 9.41 -19.48 -27.74
CA GLY A 419 8.76 -20.79 -27.57
C GLY A 419 9.68 -21.81 -26.88
N GLU A 420 9.10 -22.71 -26.07
CA GLU A 420 9.76 -23.64 -25.14
C GLU A 420 11.13 -24.18 -25.65
N ARG A 421 12.22 -23.62 -25.12
CA ARG A 421 13.59 -23.93 -25.57
C ARG A 421 14.24 -25.04 -24.74
N ARG A 422 15.05 -25.87 -25.40
CA ARG A 422 15.83 -26.93 -24.76
C ARG A 422 17.29 -26.45 -24.63
N PRO A 423 17.95 -26.62 -23.47
CA PRO A 423 19.40 -26.52 -23.42
C PRO A 423 19.99 -27.65 -24.29
N LEU A 424 20.89 -27.28 -25.20
CA LEU A 424 21.76 -28.27 -25.84
C LEU A 424 22.83 -28.67 -24.82
N LEU A 425 23.05 -29.98 -24.67
CA LEU A 425 24.10 -30.51 -23.83
C LEU A 425 25.46 -30.18 -24.44
N SER A 426 26.18 -29.20 -23.90
CA SER A 426 27.64 -29.32 -23.86
C SER A 426 28.01 -30.29 -22.74
N ARG A 427 28.88 -31.25 -23.08
CA ARG A 427 29.66 -31.95 -22.06
C ARG A 427 30.57 -30.93 -21.36
N LEU A 428 30.99 -31.28 -20.14
CA LEU A 428 32.18 -30.79 -19.44
C LEU A 428 33.10 -29.88 -20.27
N TYR A 429 33.28 -28.64 -19.78
CA TYR A 429 34.47 -27.75 -19.89
C TYR A 429 35.27 -27.66 -21.21
N THR A 430 35.67 -26.43 -21.54
CA THR A 430 36.39 -25.99 -22.77
C THR A 430 35.52 -26.02 -24.05
N ASP A 431 35.76 -25.21 -25.07
CA ASP A 431 36.89 -24.31 -25.37
C ASP A 431 36.43 -23.06 -26.17
N ARG A 432 37.35 -22.12 -26.47
CA ARG A 432 37.17 -21.01 -27.42
C ARG A 432 36.92 -21.51 -28.85
N GLY A 433 36.20 -20.72 -29.65
CA GLY A 433 36.18 -20.80 -31.11
C GLY A 433 36.74 -19.51 -31.71
N ASP A 434 37.63 -19.64 -32.70
CA ASP A 434 38.42 -18.56 -33.30
C ASP A 434 37.90 -18.09 -34.68
N ASP A 435 36.69 -18.52 -35.04
CA ASP A 435 36.00 -18.15 -36.28
C ASP A 435 34.69 -17.44 -35.94
N GLY A 436 34.41 -16.32 -36.61
CA GLY A 436 33.36 -15.34 -36.29
C GLY A 436 31.90 -15.75 -36.53
N ASP A 437 31.58 -17.05 -36.48
CA ASP A 437 30.22 -17.57 -36.43
C ASP A 437 29.90 -18.04 -34.99
N ASP A 438 28.97 -17.36 -34.33
CA ASP A 438 28.53 -17.74 -32.97
C ASP A 438 27.99 -19.18 -32.94
N VAL A 439 28.77 -20.11 -32.38
CA VAL A 439 28.36 -21.51 -32.08
C VAL A 439 27.38 -21.57 -30.88
N TYR A 440 26.62 -20.49 -30.68
CA TYR A 440 25.58 -20.31 -29.68
C TYR A 440 24.21 -20.18 -30.35
N SER A 441 23.49 -21.28 -30.52
CA SER A 441 22.07 -21.28 -30.95
C SER A 441 21.11 -20.61 -29.93
N CYS A 442 21.62 -19.98 -28.87
CA CYS A 442 20.86 -19.56 -27.70
C CYS A 442 21.22 -18.16 -27.20
N MET A 443 20.47 -17.14 -27.63
CA MET A 443 20.21 -16.01 -26.74
C MET A 443 19.34 -16.50 -25.58
N THR A 444 19.94 -16.63 -24.41
CA THR A 444 19.32 -17.12 -23.17
C THR A 444 18.46 -16.06 -22.46
N ASN A 445 18.76 -14.78 -22.69
CA ASN A 445 18.01 -13.64 -22.16
C ASN A 445 17.34 -12.86 -23.32
N PRO A 446 15.99 -12.72 -23.36
CA PRO A 446 15.31 -11.90 -24.37
C PRO A 446 15.68 -10.39 -24.27
N HIS A 447 16.28 -9.99 -23.16
CA HIS A 447 16.68 -8.61 -22.86
C HIS A 447 18.19 -8.38 -22.90
N SER A 448 18.95 -9.31 -23.48
CA SER A 448 20.41 -9.24 -23.64
C SER A 448 20.91 -7.99 -24.38
N HIS A 449 20.06 -7.33 -25.18
CA HIS A 449 20.39 -6.11 -25.92
C HIS A 449 20.34 -4.82 -25.07
N LEU A 450 19.84 -4.86 -23.82
CA LEU A 450 19.66 -3.66 -23.01
C LEU A 450 20.98 -3.15 -22.42
N PRO A 451 21.23 -1.83 -22.36
CA PRO A 451 22.51 -1.23 -21.97
C PRO A 451 22.65 -1.14 -20.43
N VAL A 452 22.59 -2.29 -19.74
CA VAL A 452 22.57 -2.37 -18.27
C VAL A 452 23.83 -1.74 -17.66
N TYR A 453 25.02 -2.11 -18.14
CA TYR A 453 26.29 -1.63 -17.60
C TYR A 453 26.40 -0.10 -17.62
N THR A 454 26.20 0.52 -18.79
CA THR A 454 26.28 1.98 -18.94
C THR A 454 25.16 2.70 -18.16
N THR A 455 23.97 2.10 -18.07
CA THR A 455 22.83 2.63 -17.29
C THR A 455 23.11 2.61 -15.78
N ILE A 456 23.79 1.58 -15.26
CA ILE A 456 24.23 1.53 -13.85
C ILE A 456 25.17 2.71 -13.52
N HIS A 457 26.20 2.95 -14.34
CA HIS A 457 27.15 4.05 -14.10
C HIS A 457 26.51 5.43 -14.30
N ARG A 458 25.62 5.59 -15.29
CA ARG A 458 24.82 6.80 -15.54
C ARG A 458 24.00 7.21 -14.31
N ILE A 459 23.21 6.27 -13.76
CA ILE A 459 22.42 6.48 -12.54
C ILE A 459 23.32 6.85 -11.35
N ARG A 460 24.48 6.20 -11.21
CA ARG A 460 25.42 6.49 -10.11
C ARG A 460 25.92 7.92 -10.15
N ARG A 461 26.30 8.43 -11.33
CA ARG A 461 26.76 9.82 -11.49
C ARG A 461 25.63 10.80 -11.17
N ASP A 462 24.47 10.65 -11.81
CA ASP A 462 23.31 11.53 -11.64
C ASP A 462 22.84 11.63 -10.17
N ILE A 463 22.83 10.53 -9.43
CA ILE A 463 22.40 10.54 -8.01
C ILE A 463 23.48 11.12 -7.10
N THR A 464 24.76 10.92 -7.43
CA THR A 464 25.89 11.46 -6.67
C THR A 464 26.00 12.98 -6.81
N SER A 465 25.73 13.53 -8.00
CA SER A 465 25.78 14.98 -8.29
C SER A 465 24.58 15.77 -7.73
N VAL A 466 23.49 15.10 -7.37
CA VAL A 466 22.25 15.75 -6.89
C VAL A 466 22.07 15.68 -5.38
N VAL A 467 22.63 14.66 -4.71
CA VAL A 467 22.53 14.51 -3.25
C VAL A 467 23.92 14.60 -2.63
N GLU A 468 24.27 15.78 -2.14
CA GLU A 468 25.50 16.05 -1.37
C GLU A 468 25.24 16.02 0.15
N ASP A 469 24.04 16.40 0.59
CA ASP A 469 23.62 16.46 2.00
C ASP A 469 22.71 15.31 2.43
N TYR A 470 22.55 15.14 3.75
CA TYR A 470 21.57 14.22 4.34
C TYR A 470 20.13 14.75 4.18
N LEU A 471 19.24 13.91 3.66
CA LEU A 471 17.82 14.20 3.49
C LEU A 471 16.98 13.01 3.98
N SER A 472 16.08 13.27 4.93
CA SER A 472 15.14 12.26 5.41
C SER A 472 14.14 11.85 4.31
N LEU A 473 13.53 10.67 4.44
CA LEU A 473 12.47 10.23 3.51
C LEU A 473 11.29 11.21 3.44
N GLU A 474 10.98 11.92 4.54
CA GLU A 474 9.91 12.92 4.54
C GLU A 474 10.32 14.17 3.76
N GLN A 475 11.57 14.62 3.90
CA GLN A 475 12.14 15.73 3.12
C GLN A 475 12.24 15.38 1.63
N LEU A 476 12.71 14.19 1.26
CA LEU A 476 12.73 13.71 -0.14
C LEU A 476 11.32 13.62 -0.77
N ARG A 477 10.26 13.59 0.04
CA ARG A 477 8.86 13.57 -0.41
C ARG A 477 8.19 14.94 -0.34
N ASP A 478 8.82 15.94 0.27
CA ASP A 478 8.34 17.32 0.30
C ASP A 478 8.21 17.88 -1.12
N VAL A 479 7.23 18.77 -1.32
CA VAL A 479 6.83 19.28 -2.64
C VAL A 479 8.00 19.94 -3.36
N ARG A 480 8.85 20.69 -2.66
CA ARG A 480 9.99 21.40 -3.25
C ARG A 480 11.01 20.42 -3.85
N ILE A 481 11.57 19.53 -3.04
CA ILE A 481 12.58 18.54 -3.46
C ILE A 481 11.99 17.55 -4.48
N ASN A 482 10.71 17.20 -4.32
CA ASN A 482 9.99 16.35 -5.26
C ASN A 482 9.91 16.96 -6.67
N VAL A 483 9.67 18.27 -6.79
CA VAL A 483 9.58 18.98 -8.07
C VAL A 483 10.96 19.29 -8.66
N THR A 484 11.96 19.66 -7.85
CA THR A 484 13.30 20.06 -8.33
C THR A 484 14.24 18.89 -8.60
N VAL A 485 14.12 17.78 -7.86
CA VAL A 485 15.05 16.64 -7.90
C VAL A 485 14.35 15.36 -8.34
N VAL A 486 13.32 14.92 -7.61
CA VAL A 486 12.80 13.55 -7.80
C VAL A 486 12.06 13.41 -9.13
N ARG A 487 11.25 14.40 -9.51
CA ARG A 487 10.49 14.36 -10.76
C ARG A 487 11.39 14.43 -12.01
N PRO A 488 12.34 15.38 -12.15
CA PRO A 488 13.25 15.41 -13.30
C PRO A 488 14.05 14.12 -13.48
N LEU A 489 14.54 13.50 -12.40
CA LEU A 489 15.25 12.21 -12.49
C LEU A 489 14.32 11.06 -12.92
N VAL A 490 13.07 11.03 -12.42
CA VAL A 490 12.06 10.04 -12.86
C VAL A 490 11.68 10.23 -14.32
N ASP A 491 11.53 11.48 -14.78
CA ASP A 491 11.23 11.78 -16.18
C ASP A 491 12.43 11.39 -17.07
N LYS A 492 13.67 11.79 -16.75
CA LYS A 492 14.92 11.41 -17.46
C LYS A 492 15.07 9.89 -17.60
N PHE A 493 14.98 9.14 -16.50
CA PHE A 493 15.20 7.69 -16.54
C PHE A 493 14.03 6.91 -17.14
N PHE A 494 12.80 7.45 -17.09
CA PHE A 494 11.65 6.85 -17.79
C PHE A 494 11.71 7.10 -19.30
N GLU A 495 12.24 8.25 -19.74
CA GLU A 495 12.37 8.58 -21.17
C GLU A 495 13.36 7.69 -21.93
N LEU A 496 14.20 6.90 -21.23
CA LEU A 496 15.07 5.88 -21.81
C LEU A 496 14.28 4.66 -22.38
N ASP A 497 13.01 4.48 -22.00
CA ASP A 497 12.14 3.36 -22.38
C ASP A 497 12.71 1.95 -22.09
N ASP A 498 13.70 1.87 -21.19
CA ASP A 498 14.40 0.66 -20.80
C ASP A 498 13.82 0.02 -19.52
N ILE A 499 13.43 -1.25 -19.62
CA ILE A 499 12.92 -2.05 -18.49
C ILE A 499 13.98 -2.33 -17.42
N SER A 500 15.27 -2.28 -17.77
CA SER A 500 16.39 -2.55 -16.86
C SER A 500 16.66 -1.41 -15.88
N VAL A 501 16.16 -0.19 -16.15
CA VAL A 501 16.32 1.00 -15.29
C VAL A 501 15.95 0.72 -13.83
N VAL A 502 14.89 -0.05 -13.58
CA VAL A 502 14.46 -0.43 -12.22
C VAL A 502 15.49 -1.34 -11.54
N TYR A 503 16.10 -2.28 -12.27
CA TYR A 503 17.23 -3.08 -11.79
C TYR A 503 18.43 -2.18 -11.47
N CYS A 504 18.85 -1.33 -12.41
CA CYS A 504 20.01 -0.47 -12.29
C CYS A 504 19.93 0.52 -11.09
N LEU A 505 18.73 1.04 -10.79
CA LEU A 505 18.47 1.84 -9.59
C LEU A 505 18.61 1.03 -8.29
N LEU A 506 18.14 -0.21 -8.27
CA LEU A 506 18.24 -1.09 -7.10
C LEU A 506 19.67 -1.62 -6.87
N VAL A 507 20.44 -1.82 -7.94
CA VAL A 507 21.88 -2.15 -7.85
C VAL A 507 22.67 -0.95 -7.30
N ASN A 508 22.40 0.27 -7.77
CA ASN A 508 22.98 1.48 -7.18
C ASN A 508 22.62 1.66 -5.70
N ARG A 509 21.37 1.36 -5.33
CA ARG A 509 20.94 1.33 -3.92
C ARG A 509 21.73 0.31 -3.09
N ALA A 510 22.05 -0.86 -3.64
CA ALA A 510 22.87 -1.87 -2.97
C ALA A 510 24.27 -1.34 -2.64
N GLU A 511 24.88 -0.62 -3.58
CA GLU A 511 26.22 -0.05 -3.40
C GLU A 511 26.21 1.09 -2.39
N PHE A 512 25.28 2.05 -2.49
CA PHE A 512 25.20 3.15 -1.52
C PHE A 512 24.99 2.65 -0.08
N LEU A 513 24.21 1.59 0.14
CA LEU A 513 24.07 0.96 1.48
C LEU A 513 25.35 0.23 1.93
N ALA A 514 26.12 -0.36 1.00
CA ALA A 514 27.43 -0.92 1.33
C ALA A 514 28.41 0.20 1.74
N GLU A 515 28.44 1.29 1.00
CA GLU A 515 29.28 2.46 1.29
C GLU A 515 28.87 3.16 2.60
N GLU A 516 27.58 3.23 2.93
CA GLU A 516 27.08 3.65 4.25
C GLU A 516 27.70 2.82 5.38
N SER A 517 27.69 1.48 5.24
CA SER A 517 28.21 0.59 6.28
C SER A 517 29.74 0.67 6.49
N HIS A 518 30.49 1.12 5.47
CA HIS A 518 31.95 1.18 5.49
C HIS A 518 32.53 2.61 5.65
N SER A 519 31.80 3.66 5.27
CA SER A 519 32.33 5.04 5.19
C SER A 519 31.81 5.96 6.29
N SER A 520 32.50 5.99 7.44
CA SER A 520 32.12 6.80 8.62
C SER A 520 31.80 8.27 8.32
N HIS A 521 32.51 8.91 7.38
CA HIS A 521 32.31 10.33 7.05
C HIS A 521 31.10 10.66 6.16
N ARG A 522 30.49 9.67 5.48
CA ARG A 522 29.41 9.91 4.49
C ARG A 522 28.18 9.00 4.68
N GLN A 523 28.05 8.34 5.83
CA GLN A 523 26.96 7.38 6.12
C GLN A 523 25.58 7.95 5.78
N ASN A 524 25.24 9.10 6.37
CA ASN A 524 23.94 9.75 6.19
C ASN A 524 23.66 10.17 4.72
N VAL A 525 24.67 10.65 4.00
CA VAL A 525 24.53 11.07 2.59
C VAL A 525 24.29 9.84 1.71
N ASN A 526 25.04 8.75 1.92
CA ASN A 526 24.86 7.51 1.17
C ASN A 526 23.51 6.84 1.47
N TRP A 527 23.04 6.88 2.72
CA TRP A 527 21.67 6.48 3.07
C TRP A 527 20.60 7.29 2.31
N SER A 528 20.83 8.60 2.14
CA SER A 528 19.93 9.50 1.40
C SER A 528 19.91 9.18 -0.10
N ARG A 529 21.08 8.89 -0.68
CA ARG A 529 21.23 8.42 -2.08
C ARG A 529 20.54 7.08 -2.30
N ALA A 530 20.72 6.11 -1.39
CA ALA A 530 20.02 4.83 -1.42
C ALA A 530 18.49 4.99 -1.34
N THR A 531 18.02 5.89 -0.47
CA THR A 531 16.59 6.21 -0.32
C THR A 531 16.01 6.91 -1.56
N LEU A 532 16.79 7.78 -2.21
CA LEU A 532 16.41 8.40 -3.48
C LEU A 532 16.30 7.37 -4.62
N CYS A 533 17.25 6.43 -4.73
CA CYS A 533 17.19 5.32 -5.69
C CYS A 533 15.87 4.54 -5.56
N GLU A 534 15.47 4.21 -4.32
CA GLU A 534 14.22 3.51 -4.03
C GLU A 534 12.97 4.31 -4.44
N LEU A 535 12.96 5.61 -4.12
CA LEU A 535 11.84 6.50 -4.44
C LEU A 535 11.65 6.68 -5.94
N ILE A 536 12.75 6.80 -6.69
CA ILE A 536 12.76 6.89 -8.16
C ILE A 536 12.28 5.56 -8.76
N ALA A 537 12.85 4.43 -8.36
CA ALA A 537 12.47 3.10 -8.85
C ALA A 537 10.97 2.80 -8.61
N THR A 538 10.47 3.20 -7.44
CA THR A 538 9.04 3.05 -7.08
C THR A 538 8.13 3.86 -8.00
N ARG A 539 8.55 5.07 -8.41
CA ARG A 539 7.77 5.93 -9.33
C ARG A 539 7.83 5.45 -10.77
N ILE A 540 8.99 5.01 -11.24
CA ILE A 540 9.18 4.46 -12.59
C ILE A 540 8.35 3.18 -12.77
N LEU A 541 8.47 2.23 -11.84
CA LEU A 541 7.64 1.01 -11.84
C LEU A 541 6.14 1.35 -11.82
N ARG A 542 5.74 2.32 -11.00
CA ARG A 542 4.35 2.77 -10.94
C ARG A 542 3.88 3.32 -12.29
N ARG A 543 4.68 4.17 -12.94
CA ARG A 543 4.36 4.77 -14.24
C ARG A 543 4.20 3.71 -15.33
N PHE A 544 5.14 2.75 -15.45
CA PHE A 544 4.98 1.60 -16.35
C PHE A 544 3.67 0.84 -16.13
N GLY A 545 3.26 0.66 -14.87
CA GLY A 545 2.01 -0.01 -14.50
C GLY A 545 0.73 0.83 -14.55
N GLU A 546 0.84 2.14 -14.82
CA GLU A 546 -0.26 3.08 -15.12
C GLU A 546 -0.41 3.25 -16.64
N ASP A 547 0.70 3.28 -17.40
CA ASP A 547 0.69 3.36 -18.87
C ASP A 547 0.28 2.03 -19.55
N HIS A 548 0.44 0.90 -18.86
CA HIS A 548 0.05 -0.43 -19.34
C HIS A 548 -0.97 -1.10 -18.41
N GLU A 549 -2.25 -1.08 -18.81
CA GLU A 549 -3.35 -1.78 -18.13
C GLU A 549 -3.57 -3.21 -18.66
N GLY A 550 -4.32 -4.03 -17.92
CA GLY A 550 -4.70 -5.38 -18.34
C GLY A 550 -3.62 -6.46 -18.15
N ALA A 551 -3.72 -7.52 -18.97
CA ALA A 551 -2.83 -8.68 -18.94
C ALA A 551 -1.42 -8.33 -19.45
N ASP A 552 -1.32 -7.63 -20.58
CA ASP A 552 -0.05 -7.20 -21.17
C ASP A 552 0.76 -6.32 -20.20
N GLY A 553 0.09 -5.42 -19.47
CA GLY A 553 0.73 -4.64 -18.41
C GLY A 553 1.23 -5.47 -17.23
N LEU A 554 0.51 -6.53 -16.83
CA LEU A 554 1.02 -7.46 -15.82
C LEU A 554 2.25 -8.23 -16.33
N LEU A 555 2.27 -8.60 -17.61
CA LEU A 555 3.38 -9.28 -18.24
C LEU A 555 4.62 -8.37 -18.39
N LEU A 556 4.45 -7.09 -18.75
CA LEU A 556 5.54 -6.11 -18.78
C LEU A 556 6.15 -5.90 -17.38
N LEU A 557 5.30 -5.73 -16.36
CA LEU A 557 5.76 -5.60 -14.97
C LEU A 557 6.45 -6.88 -14.47
N ALA A 558 6.03 -8.06 -14.94
CA ALA A 558 6.72 -9.32 -14.66
C ALA A 558 8.11 -9.35 -15.30
N HIS A 559 8.29 -8.88 -16.55
CA HIS A 559 9.62 -8.77 -17.16
C HIS A 559 10.51 -7.77 -16.39
N ILE A 560 10.00 -6.59 -16.01
CA ILE A 560 10.76 -5.60 -15.23
C ILE A 560 11.24 -6.16 -13.87
N LEU A 561 10.44 -6.98 -13.20
CA LEU A 561 10.72 -7.45 -11.83
C LEU A 561 11.39 -8.83 -11.76
N VAL A 562 11.10 -9.73 -12.70
CA VAL A 562 11.42 -11.16 -12.64
C VAL A 562 12.45 -11.57 -13.70
N ALA A 563 12.63 -10.80 -14.79
CA ALA A 563 13.72 -11.07 -15.71
C ALA A 563 15.07 -10.86 -14.99
N GLY A 564 15.98 -11.80 -15.20
CA GLY A 564 17.32 -11.71 -14.67
C GLY A 564 18.20 -10.82 -15.55
N PHE A 565 18.81 -9.80 -14.96
CA PHE A 565 19.78 -8.92 -15.62
C PHE A 565 21.19 -9.20 -15.08
N GLU A 566 22.21 -9.04 -15.93
CA GLU A 566 23.62 -9.16 -15.50
C GLU A 566 24.22 -7.75 -15.32
N PRO A 567 24.96 -7.47 -14.23
CA PRO A 567 25.59 -6.15 -14.02
C PRO A 567 26.50 -5.71 -15.16
N PHE A 568 27.26 -6.64 -15.76
CA PHE A 568 28.17 -6.39 -16.89
C PHE A 568 27.51 -6.60 -18.27
N GLN A 569 26.19 -6.67 -18.35
CA GLN A 569 25.50 -6.84 -19.63
C GLN A 569 25.76 -5.61 -20.54
N ASN A 570 26.28 -5.89 -21.74
CA ASN A 570 26.78 -4.90 -22.70
C ASN A 570 27.87 -3.95 -22.16
N ALA A 571 28.70 -4.44 -21.23
CA ALA A 571 30.00 -3.82 -20.93
C ALA A 571 30.99 -4.05 -22.09
N PRO A 572 31.97 -3.14 -22.31
CA PRO A 572 33.07 -3.36 -23.25
C PRO A 572 33.81 -4.69 -22.98
N PRO A 573 34.32 -5.37 -24.02
CA PRO A 573 34.81 -6.75 -23.89
C PRO A 573 35.96 -6.88 -22.88
N HIS A 574 36.87 -5.91 -22.83
CA HIS A 574 37.99 -5.88 -21.89
C HIS A 574 37.53 -5.80 -20.41
N ILE A 575 36.48 -5.02 -20.11
CA ILE A 575 35.87 -4.92 -18.78
C ILE A 575 35.23 -6.26 -18.39
N ARG A 576 34.58 -6.94 -19.34
CA ARG A 576 33.96 -8.25 -19.09
C ARG A 576 35.00 -9.33 -18.78
N GLU A 577 36.11 -9.34 -19.51
CA GLU A 577 37.24 -10.26 -19.24
C GLU A 577 37.87 -10.01 -17.86
N GLU A 578 38.10 -8.74 -17.50
CA GLU A 578 38.61 -8.37 -16.18
C GLU A 578 37.62 -8.75 -15.04
N ALA A 579 36.33 -8.57 -15.27
CA ALA A 579 35.27 -8.96 -14.35
C ALA A 579 35.18 -10.48 -14.14
N GLU A 580 35.31 -11.26 -15.22
CA GLU A 580 35.33 -12.73 -15.15
C GLU A 580 36.58 -13.22 -14.41
N ALA A 581 37.76 -12.62 -14.66
CA ALA A 581 38.99 -12.92 -13.93
C ALA A 581 38.87 -12.62 -12.42
N LYS A 582 38.30 -11.46 -12.05
CA LYS A 582 38.10 -11.06 -10.65
C LYS A 582 36.99 -11.85 -9.92
N THR A 583 36.00 -12.38 -10.65
CA THR A 583 34.77 -12.95 -10.05
C THR A 583 34.55 -14.45 -10.33
N SER A 584 35.60 -15.14 -10.80
CA SER A 584 35.69 -16.51 -11.35
C SER A 584 34.92 -17.67 -10.66
N TRP A 585 34.34 -17.47 -9.47
CA TRP A 585 33.62 -18.48 -8.68
C TRP A 585 32.09 -18.31 -8.62
N THR A 586 31.51 -17.36 -9.36
CA THR A 586 30.07 -17.04 -9.25
C THR A 586 29.23 -17.79 -10.30
N TYR A 587 28.56 -18.87 -9.87
CA TYR A 587 27.75 -19.76 -10.73
C TYR A 587 26.46 -19.14 -11.34
N HIS A 588 26.08 -17.91 -10.97
CA HIS A 588 24.93 -17.21 -11.55
C HIS A 588 25.32 -15.79 -11.97
N ARG A 589 25.10 -15.46 -13.26
CA ARG A 589 25.37 -14.14 -13.82
C ARG A 589 24.17 -13.19 -13.73
N THR A 590 22.94 -13.71 -13.80
CA THR A 590 21.70 -12.92 -13.83
C THR A 590 21.02 -12.84 -12.45
N LEU A 591 20.51 -11.65 -12.09
CA LEU A 591 19.68 -11.42 -10.89
C LEU A 591 18.39 -10.65 -11.25
N PRO A 592 17.20 -11.08 -10.77
CA PRO A 592 15.98 -10.32 -10.93
C PRO A 592 15.92 -9.05 -10.06
N SER A 593 15.31 -7.98 -10.58
CA SER A 593 15.09 -6.73 -9.84
C SER A 593 14.36 -6.93 -8.51
N LEU A 594 13.40 -7.86 -8.46
CA LEU A 594 12.64 -8.19 -7.25
C LEU A 594 13.54 -8.79 -6.15
N GLU A 595 14.58 -9.53 -6.52
CA GLU A 595 15.56 -10.08 -5.58
C GLU A 595 16.51 -8.99 -5.08
N VAL A 596 17.00 -8.09 -5.94
CA VAL A 596 17.81 -6.94 -5.52
C VAL A 596 17.01 -6.02 -4.58
N ALA A 597 15.71 -5.83 -4.83
CA ALA A 597 14.81 -5.12 -3.93
C ALA A 597 14.68 -5.79 -2.54
N ILE A 598 14.70 -7.13 -2.48
CA ILE A 598 14.67 -7.88 -1.21
C ILE A 598 16.01 -7.83 -0.50
N LEU A 599 17.12 -8.13 -1.21
CA LEU A 599 18.48 -8.13 -0.67
C LEU A 599 18.87 -6.78 -0.05
N THR A 600 18.46 -5.69 -0.70
CA THR A 600 18.70 -4.33 -0.20
C THR A 600 17.60 -3.84 0.75
N GLU A 601 16.49 -4.57 0.83
CA GLU A 601 15.31 -4.27 1.66
C GLU A 601 14.61 -2.95 1.34
N SER A 602 14.25 -2.81 0.07
CA SER A 602 13.48 -1.68 -0.49
C SER A 602 11.99 -1.79 -0.11
N LYS A 603 11.65 -1.47 1.15
CA LYS A 603 10.29 -1.64 1.70
C LYS A 603 9.24 -0.77 1.01
N HIS A 604 9.55 0.45 0.60
CA HIS A 604 8.62 1.34 -0.11
C HIS A 604 8.39 0.88 -1.55
N PHE A 605 9.43 0.34 -2.19
CA PHE A 605 9.32 -0.30 -3.50
C PHE A 605 8.45 -1.56 -3.44
N LEU A 606 8.75 -2.48 -2.52
CA LEU A 606 8.06 -3.76 -2.39
C LEU A 606 6.63 -3.62 -1.85
N SER A 607 6.32 -2.57 -1.07
CA SER A 607 4.96 -2.24 -0.65
C SER A 607 4.13 -1.49 -1.70
N SER A 608 4.74 -1.05 -2.81
CA SER A 608 4.01 -0.38 -3.89
C SER A 608 2.93 -1.28 -4.48
N THR A 609 1.78 -0.69 -4.83
CA THR A 609 0.64 -1.42 -5.41
C THR A 609 1.01 -2.15 -6.70
N THR A 610 1.92 -1.56 -7.49
CA THR A 610 2.38 -2.14 -8.76
C THR A 610 3.32 -3.33 -8.55
N CYS A 611 4.25 -3.27 -7.59
CA CYS A 611 5.06 -4.44 -7.21
C CYS A 611 4.19 -5.55 -6.61
N GLN A 612 3.23 -5.20 -5.73
CA GLN A 612 2.34 -6.17 -5.11
C GLN A 612 1.38 -6.85 -6.10
N ARG A 613 1.04 -6.22 -7.25
CA ARG A 613 0.32 -6.90 -8.36
C ARG A 613 1.12 -8.09 -8.88
N VAL A 614 2.42 -7.92 -9.15
CA VAL A 614 3.30 -8.98 -9.65
C VAL A 614 3.54 -10.04 -8.57
N VAL A 615 3.88 -9.65 -7.33
CA VAL A 615 4.06 -10.58 -6.21
C VAL A 615 2.80 -11.44 -5.98
N THR A 616 1.61 -10.83 -6.02
CA THR A 616 0.34 -11.58 -5.89
C THR A 616 0.11 -12.53 -7.06
N ALA A 617 0.42 -12.09 -8.29
CA ALA A 617 0.32 -12.94 -9.48
C ALA A 617 1.31 -14.12 -9.46
N ILE A 618 2.51 -13.96 -8.90
CA ILE A 618 3.45 -15.07 -8.64
C ILE A 618 2.88 -16.03 -7.58
N TYR A 619 2.45 -15.51 -6.43
CA TYR A 619 1.88 -16.31 -5.33
C TYR A 619 0.70 -17.18 -5.77
N GLU A 620 -0.18 -16.63 -6.62
CA GLU A 620 -1.35 -17.33 -7.17
C GLU A 620 -1.03 -18.28 -8.34
N GLY A 621 0.20 -18.26 -8.88
CA GLY A 621 0.61 -19.06 -10.03
C GLY A 621 0.13 -18.53 -11.39
N ARG A 622 -0.14 -17.23 -11.51
CA ARG A 622 -0.53 -16.59 -12.79
C ARG A 622 0.65 -16.26 -13.69
N ILE A 623 1.84 -16.09 -13.13
CA ILE A 623 3.08 -15.85 -13.88
C ILE A 623 3.91 -17.12 -13.84
N ILE A 624 4.26 -17.64 -15.01
CA ILE A 624 5.21 -18.73 -15.20
C ILE A 624 6.58 -18.10 -15.46
N TYR A 625 7.60 -18.56 -14.76
CA TYR A 625 9.01 -18.29 -15.05
C TYR A 625 9.86 -19.42 -14.44
N THR A 626 11.07 -19.61 -14.94
CA THR A 626 12.06 -20.49 -14.29
C THR A 626 12.90 -19.67 -13.30
N PRO A 627 12.86 -19.95 -11.99
CA PRO A 627 13.68 -19.25 -10.99
C PRO A 627 15.15 -19.68 -11.04
N SER A 628 16.05 -18.81 -10.59
CA SER A 628 17.45 -19.15 -10.31
C SER A 628 17.59 -19.75 -8.91
N THR A 629 17.71 -21.09 -8.85
CA THR A 629 18.07 -21.85 -7.65
C THR A 629 19.58 -22.12 -7.59
N PHE A 630 20.17 -21.99 -6.41
CA PHE A 630 21.61 -22.19 -6.20
C PHE A 630 22.00 -23.68 -6.10
N TRP A 631 21.13 -24.49 -5.50
CA TRP A 631 21.37 -25.91 -5.30
C TRP A 631 20.05 -26.68 -5.15
N ASP A 632 19.86 -27.70 -5.99
CA ASP A 632 18.70 -28.60 -5.97
C ASP A 632 19.21 -30.05 -5.81
N ILE A 633 18.64 -30.80 -4.87
CA ILE A 633 18.88 -32.24 -4.66
C ILE A 633 18.43 -33.01 -5.91
N ILE A 634 17.26 -32.66 -6.46
CA ILE A 634 16.72 -33.21 -7.72
C ILE A 634 16.67 -32.09 -8.78
N PRO A 635 17.62 -32.03 -9.73
CA PRO A 635 17.62 -31.00 -10.76
C PRO A 635 16.56 -31.31 -11.84
N ASP A 636 15.42 -30.61 -11.82
CA ASP A 636 14.32 -30.76 -12.80
C ASP A 636 14.37 -29.74 -13.95
N HIS A 637 15.30 -28.76 -13.91
CA HIS A 637 15.37 -27.62 -14.84
C HIS A 637 15.91 -27.96 -16.24
N TYR A 638 15.59 -29.15 -16.76
CA TYR A 638 15.96 -29.58 -18.12
C TYR A 638 15.28 -28.74 -19.21
N LYS A 639 14.25 -27.95 -18.89
CA LYS A 639 13.63 -26.96 -19.78
C LYS A 639 13.45 -25.63 -19.08
N MET A 640 13.86 -24.55 -19.72
CA MET A 640 13.59 -23.19 -19.27
C MET A 640 12.26 -22.72 -19.89
N GLN A 641 11.33 -22.22 -19.06
CA GLN A 641 10.10 -21.61 -19.55
C GLN A 641 10.31 -20.09 -19.67
N PRO A 642 9.81 -19.44 -20.74
CA PRO A 642 9.80 -17.98 -20.84
C PRO A 642 8.91 -17.37 -19.76
N ILE A 643 9.11 -16.08 -19.48
CA ILE A 643 8.18 -15.32 -18.63
C ILE A 643 6.86 -15.19 -19.39
N SER A 644 5.81 -15.85 -18.91
CA SER A 644 4.50 -15.86 -19.55
C SER A 644 3.36 -15.87 -18.55
N LEU A 645 2.15 -15.49 -18.99
CA LEU A 645 0.95 -15.67 -18.19
C LEU A 645 0.43 -17.11 -18.34
N TYR A 646 -0.02 -17.70 -17.24
CA TYR A 646 -0.64 -19.01 -17.19
C TYR A 646 -2.14 -18.91 -17.50
N ASP A 647 -2.68 -19.83 -18.33
CA ASP A 647 -4.13 -20.01 -18.47
C ASP A 647 -4.56 -21.41 -17.95
N PRO A 648 -5.41 -21.49 -16.91
CA PRO A 648 -5.95 -22.75 -16.40
C PRO A 648 -6.82 -23.55 -17.39
N ARG A 649 -7.39 -22.90 -18.42
CA ARG A 649 -8.27 -23.51 -19.42
C ARG A 649 -7.47 -24.21 -20.51
N GLU A 650 -6.40 -23.60 -20.99
CA GLU A 650 -5.51 -24.17 -22.01
C GLU A 650 -4.52 -25.19 -21.42
N SER A 651 -4.10 -25.00 -20.16
CA SER A 651 -3.14 -25.91 -19.52
C SER A 651 -3.67 -27.33 -19.32
N PRO A 652 -2.81 -28.37 -19.43
CA PRO A 652 -3.20 -29.75 -19.20
C PRO A 652 -3.60 -30.01 -17.73
N LEU A 653 -4.51 -30.97 -17.53
CA LEU A 653 -5.03 -31.34 -16.21
C LEU A 653 -3.91 -31.81 -15.26
N LEU A 654 -2.99 -32.66 -15.75
CA LEU A 654 -1.87 -33.22 -14.99
C LEU A 654 -0.60 -32.37 -15.11
N ASN A 655 -0.72 -31.04 -14.99
CA ASN A 655 0.43 -30.14 -14.97
C ASN A 655 1.12 -30.15 -13.59
N GLN A 656 2.33 -30.71 -13.50
CA GLN A 656 3.06 -30.86 -12.23
C GLN A 656 3.45 -29.52 -11.58
N TYR A 657 3.69 -28.47 -12.39
CA TYR A 657 4.12 -27.16 -11.89
C TYR A 657 3.09 -26.50 -10.95
N ARG A 658 1.84 -26.98 -10.94
CA ARG A 658 0.78 -26.58 -9.99
C ARG A 658 1.16 -26.82 -8.51
N LEU A 659 2.04 -27.79 -8.24
CA LEU A 659 2.51 -28.14 -6.88
C LEU A 659 3.60 -27.18 -6.37
N ILE A 660 4.32 -26.52 -7.28
CA ILE A 660 5.40 -25.56 -6.97
C ILE A 660 4.82 -24.16 -6.67
N VAL A 661 3.56 -23.90 -7.06
CA VAL A 661 2.88 -22.61 -6.80
C VAL A 661 2.80 -22.32 -5.29
N PRO A 662 3.33 -21.18 -4.79
CA PRO A 662 3.42 -20.91 -3.35
C PRO A 662 2.11 -21.00 -2.58
N ARG A 663 0.99 -20.54 -3.17
CA ARG A 663 -0.35 -20.71 -2.57
C ARG A 663 -0.72 -22.18 -2.35
N THR A 664 -0.48 -23.03 -3.35
CA THR A 664 -0.79 -24.46 -3.28
C THR A 664 0.10 -25.14 -2.25
N ARG A 665 1.40 -24.83 -2.27
CA ARG A 665 2.39 -25.34 -1.32
C ARG A 665 1.99 -25.04 0.13
N ASN A 666 1.69 -23.79 0.46
CA ASN A 666 1.29 -23.41 1.83
C ASN A 666 0.03 -24.17 2.32
N ILE A 667 -0.93 -24.43 1.44
CA ILE A 667 -2.11 -25.26 1.76
C ILE A 667 -1.69 -26.73 2.03
N LEU A 668 -0.78 -27.26 1.22
CA LEU A 668 -0.24 -28.61 1.39
C LEU A 668 0.56 -28.74 2.70
N ASP A 669 1.43 -27.78 3.03
CA ASP A 669 2.23 -27.78 4.26
C ASP A 669 1.33 -27.82 5.52
N VAL A 670 0.20 -27.09 5.49
CA VAL A 670 -0.82 -27.12 6.56
C VAL A 670 -1.51 -28.49 6.62
N ILE A 671 -1.85 -29.11 5.49
CA ILE A 671 -2.44 -30.45 5.44
C ILE A 671 -1.44 -31.49 5.95
N GLN A 672 -0.17 -31.42 5.54
CA GLN A 672 0.88 -32.32 6.00
C GLN A 672 1.07 -32.24 7.52
N PHE A 673 1.12 -31.03 8.07
CA PHE A 673 1.23 -30.84 9.52
C PHE A 673 -0.01 -31.35 10.27
N ALA A 674 -1.22 -31.17 9.70
CA ALA A 674 -2.44 -31.71 10.29
C ALA A 674 -2.44 -33.26 10.31
N ILE A 675 -1.90 -33.91 9.26
CA ILE A 675 -1.70 -35.37 9.22
C ILE A 675 -0.66 -35.80 10.27
N LEU A 676 0.48 -35.11 10.37
CA LEU A 676 1.50 -35.37 11.39
C LEU A 676 0.92 -35.31 12.81
N LEU A 677 0.15 -34.26 13.10
CA LEU A 677 -0.49 -34.06 14.40
C LEU A 677 -1.57 -35.13 14.67
N GLY A 678 -2.36 -35.48 13.67
CA GLY A 678 -3.37 -36.56 13.78
C GLY A 678 -2.74 -37.93 14.05
N LEU A 679 -1.63 -38.25 13.37
CA LEU A 679 -0.86 -39.48 13.62
C LEU A 679 -0.21 -39.48 15.01
N TYR A 680 0.38 -38.36 15.43
CA TYR A 680 0.95 -38.19 16.78
C TYR A 680 -0.10 -38.42 17.87
N VAL A 681 -1.25 -37.74 17.79
CA VAL A 681 -2.35 -37.91 18.75
C VAL A 681 -2.89 -39.34 18.71
N GLY A 682 -3.03 -39.93 17.52
CA GLY A 682 -3.43 -41.32 17.37
C GLY A 682 -2.49 -42.31 18.07
N VAL A 683 -1.17 -42.15 17.92
CA VAL A 683 -0.16 -42.99 18.59
C VAL A 683 -0.19 -42.80 20.10
N MET A 684 -0.33 -41.56 20.60
CA MET A 684 -0.39 -41.30 22.04
C MET A 684 -1.66 -41.84 22.70
N LEU A 685 -2.80 -41.85 21.99
CA LEU A 685 -4.06 -42.42 22.46
C LEU A 685 -4.08 -43.96 22.40
N MET A 686 -3.47 -44.56 21.37
CA MET A 686 -3.45 -46.01 21.13
C MET A 686 -2.10 -46.65 21.52
N ARG A 687 -1.36 -46.04 22.45
CA ARG A 687 0.01 -46.46 22.80
C ARG A 687 0.03 -47.89 23.34
N GLN A 688 0.97 -48.70 22.83
CA GLN A 688 1.22 -50.07 23.28
C GLN A 688 2.72 -50.27 23.52
N GLU A 689 3.11 -50.52 24.76
CA GLU A 689 4.52 -50.70 25.13
C GLU A 689 5.11 -51.95 24.47
N ASN A 690 4.41 -53.08 24.54
CA ASN A 690 4.93 -54.40 24.18
C ASN A 690 4.82 -54.78 22.68
N LYS A 691 4.24 -53.93 21.83
CA LYS A 691 4.07 -54.20 20.40
C LYS A 691 4.23 -52.93 19.56
N PHE A 692 4.97 -53.05 18.46
CA PHE A 692 5.05 -51.99 17.45
C PHE A 692 3.77 -52.02 16.61
N THR A 693 2.94 -50.98 16.72
CA THR A 693 1.62 -50.98 16.06
C THR A 693 1.71 -50.47 14.61
N VAL A 694 0.71 -50.79 13.78
CA VAL A 694 0.64 -50.27 12.39
C VAL A 694 0.51 -48.75 12.37
N LEU A 695 -0.21 -48.17 13.33
CA LEU A 695 -0.36 -46.73 13.49
C LEU A 695 0.96 -46.05 13.89
N GLU A 696 1.72 -46.70 14.77
CA GLU A 696 3.07 -46.28 15.15
C GLU A 696 4.05 -46.35 13.99
N ALA A 697 4.00 -47.43 13.18
CA ALA A 697 4.80 -47.55 11.96
C ALA A 697 4.46 -46.43 10.96
N ALA A 698 3.17 -46.12 10.77
CA ALA A 698 2.71 -45.05 9.91
C ALA A 698 3.20 -43.67 10.41
N PHE A 699 3.07 -43.38 11.72
CA PHE A 699 3.63 -42.18 12.33
C PHE A 699 5.14 -42.09 12.15
N ALA A 700 5.89 -43.17 12.43
CA ALA A 700 7.34 -43.18 12.33
C ALA A 700 7.82 -42.88 10.91
N ILE A 701 7.24 -43.52 9.89
CA ILE A 701 7.58 -43.29 8.47
C ILE A 701 7.17 -41.86 8.05
N TYR A 702 5.98 -41.40 8.45
CA TYR A 702 5.48 -40.07 8.10
C TYR A 702 6.31 -38.94 8.72
N ALA A 703 6.64 -39.05 10.01
CA ALA A 703 7.47 -38.08 10.73
C ALA A 703 8.90 -38.04 10.18
N PHE A 704 9.47 -39.17 9.74
CA PHE A 704 10.75 -39.18 9.03
C PHE A 704 10.67 -38.43 7.69
N GLY A 705 9.62 -38.67 6.90
CA GLY A 705 9.36 -37.94 5.65
C GLY A 705 9.19 -36.44 5.87
N TRP A 706 8.42 -36.04 6.89
CA TRP A 706 8.23 -34.64 7.24
C TRP A 706 9.54 -33.98 7.75
N GLY A 707 10.34 -34.70 8.53
CA GLY A 707 11.66 -34.25 8.97
C GLY A 707 12.65 -34.07 7.81
N LEU A 708 12.60 -34.94 6.80
CA LEU A 708 13.40 -34.79 5.58
C LEU A 708 12.98 -33.54 4.79
N ASP A 709 11.70 -33.17 4.78
CA ASP A 709 11.21 -31.96 4.12
C ASP A 709 11.73 -30.66 4.78
N GLN A 710 11.74 -30.64 6.12
CA GLN A 710 12.38 -29.56 6.88
C GLN A 710 13.89 -29.51 6.65
N PHE A 711 14.56 -30.67 6.55
CA PHE A 711 15.99 -30.74 6.24
C PHE A 711 16.32 -30.26 4.82
N ALA A 712 15.52 -30.62 3.81
CA ALA A 712 15.64 -30.09 2.46
C ALA A 712 15.46 -28.56 2.42
N THR A 713 14.53 -28.03 3.22
CA THR A 713 14.33 -26.58 3.40
C THR A 713 15.55 -25.88 3.99
N ILE A 714 16.22 -26.51 4.97
CA ILE A 714 17.49 -26.02 5.54
C ILE A 714 18.62 -26.03 4.50
N LEU A 715 18.71 -27.06 3.65
CA LEU A 715 19.74 -27.15 2.61
C LEU A 715 19.53 -26.13 1.49
N ALA A 716 18.29 -25.96 1.00
CA ALA A 716 17.98 -25.09 -0.12
C ALA A 716 18.12 -23.59 0.20
N HIS A 717 17.73 -23.16 1.40
CA HIS A 717 17.75 -21.74 1.81
C HIS A 717 18.85 -21.40 2.82
N GLY A 718 19.53 -22.40 3.37
CA GLY A 718 20.55 -22.25 4.39
C GLY A 718 19.97 -22.12 5.81
N TRP A 719 20.74 -22.59 6.79
CA TRP A 719 20.42 -22.55 8.23
C TRP A 719 19.93 -21.16 8.70
N GLY A 720 20.57 -20.10 8.20
CA GLY A 720 20.26 -18.73 8.58
C GLY A 720 18.87 -18.23 8.13
N VAL A 721 18.28 -18.82 7.09
CA VAL A 721 16.90 -18.49 6.65
C VAL A 721 15.90 -19.32 7.44
N TYR A 722 16.16 -20.62 7.58
CA TYR A 722 15.31 -21.52 8.37
C TYR A 722 15.13 -21.03 9.82
N THR A 723 16.22 -20.71 10.54
CA THR A 723 16.11 -20.24 11.94
C THR A 723 15.45 -18.88 12.11
N GLN A 724 15.27 -18.08 11.04
CA GLN A 724 14.50 -16.83 11.14
C GLN A 724 13.01 -17.09 11.31
N ASN A 725 12.47 -18.20 10.79
CA ASN A 725 11.10 -18.54 11.08
C ASN A 725 11.00 -18.89 12.58
N LEU A 726 10.26 -18.07 13.35
CA LEU A 726 10.13 -18.21 14.81
C LEU A 726 9.59 -19.58 15.23
N TRP A 727 9.04 -20.37 14.30
CA TRP A 727 8.50 -21.70 14.57
C TRP A 727 9.41 -22.84 14.11
N SER A 728 10.43 -22.56 13.30
CA SER A 728 11.39 -23.57 12.83
C SER A 728 12.28 -24.10 13.96
N PHE A 729 12.38 -23.40 15.11
CA PHE A 729 12.97 -23.99 16.32
C PHE A 729 12.04 -25.04 16.96
N LEU A 730 10.72 -24.85 16.93
CA LEU A 730 9.76 -25.86 17.40
C LEU A 730 9.85 -27.09 16.49
N ASP A 731 9.91 -26.87 15.18
CA ASP A 731 10.04 -27.94 14.18
C ASP A 731 11.37 -28.71 14.36
N ALA A 732 12.48 -28.01 14.60
CA ALA A 732 13.77 -28.64 14.90
C ALA A 732 13.78 -29.40 16.25
N THR A 733 13.19 -28.82 17.30
CA THR A 733 13.04 -29.49 18.61
C THR A 733 12.16 -30.74 18.50
N PHE A 734 11.09 -30.70 17.71
CA PHE A 734 10.28 -31.88 17.44
C PHE A 734 11.08 -32.97 16.69
N ILE A 735 11.84 -32.60 15.66
CA ILE A 735 12.71 -33.55 14.95
C ILE A 735 13.74 -34.18 15.90
N PHE A 736 14.33 -33.40 16.81
CA PHE A 736 15.25 -33.92 17.83
C PHE A 736 14.56 -34.92 18.78
N ILE A 737 13.40 -34.56 19.35
CA ILE A 737 12.60 -35.45 20.20
C ILE A 737 12.23 -36.74 19.45
N TYR A 738 11.79 -36.61 18.20
CA TYR A 738 11.43 -37.74 17.33
C TYR A 738 12.63 -38.67 17.08
N ILE A 739 13.83 -38.14 16.82
CA ILE A 739 15.03 -38.97 16.64
C ILE A 739 15.38 -39.75 17.92
N VAL A 740 15.31 -39.10 19.09
CA VAL A 740 15.56 -39.78 20.38
C VAL A 740 14.50 -40.86 20.65
N TYR A 741 13.21 -40.55 20.43
CA TYR A 741 12.13 -41.54 20.49
C TYR A 741 12.40 -42.73 19.57
N LEU A 742 12.76 -42.49 18.29
CA LEU A 742 13.01 -43.54 17.31
C LEU A 742 14.20 -44.42 17.71
N MET A 743 15.29 -43.83 18.22
CA MET A 743 16.44 -44.58 18.72
C MET A 743 16.08 -45.46 19.92
N LEU A 744 15.40 -44.90 20.93
CA LEU A 744 14.96 -45.66 22.12
C LEU A 744 13.96 -46.77 21.75
N ARG A 745 13.02 -46.49 20.85
CA ARG A 745 12.00 -47.46 20.43
C ARG A 745 12.59 -48.61 19.61
N LEU A 746 13.53 -48.33 18.70
CA LEU A 746 14.28 -49.35 17.96
C LEU A 746 15.18 -50.18 18.89
N HIS A 747 15.80 -49.54 19.89
CA HIS A 747 16.61 -50.24 20.89
C HIS A 747 15.75 -51.16 21.78
N GLY A 748 14.64 -50.67 22.33
CA GLY A 748 13.68 -51.45 23.11
C GLY A 748 13.12 -52.64 22.33
N PHE A 749 12.75 -52.44 21.05
CA PHE A 749 12.30 -53.52 20.18
C PHE A 749 13.39 -54.58 19.93
N ARG A 750 14.66 -54.17 19.75
CA ARG A 750 15.78 -55.10 19.51
C ARG A 750 16.21 -55.87 20.76
N VAL A 751 16.09 -55.28 21.94
CA VAL A 751 16.48 -55.89 23.22
C VAL A 751 15.33 -56.68 23.85
N GLY A 752 14.08 -56.36 23.51
CA GLY A 752 12.88 -57.00 24.09
C GLY A 752 12.55 -56.56 25.52
N ALA A 753 13.22 -55.51 26.02
CA ALA A 753 12.98 -54.96 27.36
C ALA A 753 11.92 -53.85 27.31
N SER A 754 11.00 -53.85 28.29
CA SER A 754 9.91 -52.86 28.38
C SER A 754 10.41 -51.46 28.75
N GLY A 755 11.41 -51.32 29.62
CA GLY A 755 11.89 -50.02 30.11
C GLY A 755 12.29 -49.01 29.02
N PRO A 756 13.16 -49.35 28.05
CA PRO A 756 13.49 -48.44 26.94
C PRO A 756 12.30 -48.12 26.03
N ALA A 757 11.32 -49.02 25.97
CA ALA A 757 10.11 -48.87 25.16
C ALA A 757 9.09 -47.92 25.82
N GLU A 758 8.98 -47.94 27.15
CA GLU A 758 8.21 -47.01 27.98
C GLU A 758 8.85 -45.61 27.95
N GLN A 759 10.16 -45.52 28.21
CA GLN A 759 10.93 -44.28 28.16
C GLN A 759 10.86 -43.58 26.79
N ALA A 760 10.73 -44.34 25.69
CA ALA A 760 10.51 -43.76 24.37
C ALA A 760 9.19 -42.97 24.28
N PHE A 761 8.10 -43.47 24.89
CA PHE A 761 6.82 -42.75 24.93
C PHE A 761 6.85 -41.55 25.88
N ASP A 762 7.61 -41.62 26.98
CA ASP A 762 7.83 -40.46 27.86
C ASP A 762 8.57 -39.32 27.14
N VAL A 763 9.61 -39.66 26.38
CA VAL A 763 10.30 -38.69 25.50
C VAL A 763 9.34 -38.14 24.45
N LEU A 764 8.50 -38.98 23.83
CA LEU A 764 7.53 -38.54 22.83
C LEU A 764 6.42 -37.64 23.42
N ALA A 765 6.09 -37.79 24.72
CA ALA A 765 5.15 -36.90 25.41
C ALA A 765 5.68 -35.45 25.50
N LEU A 766 7.01 -35.26 25.55
CA LEU A 766 7.64 -33.93 25.50
C LEU A 766 7.42 -33.19 24.18
N ALA A 767 6.91 -33.86 23.13
CA ALA A 767 6.50 -33.21 21.89
C ALA A 767 5.19 -32.42 22.00
N ALA A 768 4.30 -32.71 22.96
CA ALA A 768 3.00 -32.03 23.04
C ALA A 768 3.11 -30.50 23.27
N PRO A 769 3.96 -29.99 24.19
CA PRO A 769 4.23 -28.56 24.33
C PRO A 769 4.88 -27.90 23.11
N VAL A 770 5.39 -28.68 22.15
CA VAL A 770 6.00 -28.19 20.91
C VAL A 770 4.97 -28.16 19.77
N LEU A 771 4.27 -29.27 19.55
CA LEU A 771 3.30 -29.45 18.46
C LEU A 771 2.01 -28.65 18.65
N VAL A 772 1.50 -28.51 19.88
CA VAL A 772 0.22 -27.82 20.13
C VAL A 772 0.32 -26.31 19.87
N PRO A 773 1.34 -25.57 20.36
CA PRO A 773 1.54 -24.18 19.95
C PRO A 773 1.80 -24.07 18.45
N ARG A 774 2.55 -25.01 17.85
CA ARG A 774 2.84 -25.02 16.42
C ARG A 774 1.59 -25.03 15.53
N LEU A 775 0.51 -25.71 15.97
CA LEU A 775 -0.81 -25.66 15.32
C LEU A 775 -1.42 -24.25 15.36
N ALA A 776 -1.46 -23.60 16.52
CA ALA A 776 -2.02 -22.25 16.67
C ALA A 776 -1.32 -21.25 15.74
N PHE A 777 -0.02 -21.43 15.52
CA PHE A 777 0.78 -20.58 14.64
C PHE A 777 0.62 -20.87 13.15
N ASN A 778 0.18 -22.06 12.75
CA ASN A 778 -0.26 -22.33 11.38
C ASN A 778 -1.62 -21.66 11.08
N LEU A 779 -2.53 -21.64 12.06
CA LEU A 779 -3.87 -21.07 11.92
C LEU A 779 -3.90 -19.53 12.05
N LEU A 780 -2.99 -18.94 12.82
CA LEU A 780 -3.00 -17.50 13.17
C LEU A 780 -1.73 -16.74 12.74
N SER A 781 -0.94 -17.29 11.81
CA SER A 781 0.31 -16.73 11.27
C SER A 781 0.23 -15.25 10.86
N ASP A 782 -0.95 -14.83 10.44
CA ASP A 782 -1.26 -13.51 9.91
C ASP A 782 -1.55 -12.45 10.99
N ASN A 783 -1.72 -12.79 12.27
CA ASN A 783 -2.08 -11.77 13.27
C ASN A 783 -0.90 -10.88 13.70
N LEU A 784 -1.16 -9.56 13.78
CA LEU A 784 -0.16 -8.55 14.12
C LEU A 784 0.49 -8.80 15.48
N VAL A 785 -0.24 -9.41 16.43
CA VAL A 785 0.26 -9.83 17.75
C VAL A 785 1.34 -10.92 17.65
N PHE A 786 1.17 -11.95 16.79
CA PHE A 786 2.21 -12.97 16.56
C PHE A 786 3.35 -12.48 15.66
N LEU A 787 3.19 -11.31 15.03
CA LEU A 787 4.23 -10.55 14.36
C LEU A 787 5.04 -9.72 15.37
N SER A 788 4.40 -9.01 16.29
CA SER A 788 5.10 -8.25 17.33
C SER A 788 5.82 -9.16 18.31
N LEU A 789 5.19 -10.26 18.77
CA LEU A 789 5.81 -11.27 19.65
C LEU A 789 7.14 -11.79 19.09
N ARG A 790 7.27 -11.95 17.76
CA ARG A 790 8.54 -12.35 17.12
C ARG A 790 9.67 -11.35 17.35
N SER A 791 9.39 -10.05 17.19
CA SER A 791 10.41 -9.01 17.37
C SER A 791 10.70 -8.78 18.86
N MET A 792 9.65 -8.84 19.67
CA MET A 792 9.71 -8.75 21.12
C MET A 792 10.46 -9.92 21.77
N MET A 793 10.50 -11.10 21.13
CA MET A 793 11.25 -12.26 21.65
C MET A 793 12.76 -12.00 21.71
N ALA A 794 13.32 -11.18 20.81
CA ALA A 794 14.75 -10.82 20.85
C ALA A 794 15.05 -9.91 22.06
N ASP A 795 14.23 -8.88 22.27
CA ASP A 795 14.31 -7.98 23.42
C ASP A 795 14.12 -8.76 24.73
N PHE A 796 13.12 -9.66 24.76
CA PHE A 796 12.84 -10.57 25.88
C PHE A 796 14.00 -11.52 26.15
N MET A 797 14.60 -12.15 25.14
CA MET A 797 15.72 -13.08 25.32
C MET A 797 17.00 -12.36 25.77
N LEU A 798 17.29 -11.18 25.24
CA LEU A 798 18.42 -10.35 25.69
C LEU A 798 18.24 -9.93 27.14
N LEU A 799 17.06 -9.44 27.52
CA LEU A 799 16.76 -9.05 28.89
C LEU A 799 16.70 -10.26 29.84
N THR A 800 16.19 -11.42 29.39
CA THR A 800 16.19 -12.66 30.17
C THR A 800 17.61 -13.17 30.39
N ALA A 801 18.49 -13.08 29.39
CA ALA A 801 19.90 -13.41 29.54
C ALA A 801 20.63 -12.47 30.51
N LEU A 802 20.37 -11.16 30.43
CA LEU A 802 20.90 -10.17 31.36
C LEU A 802 20.38 -10.40 32.80
N SER A 803 19.08 -10.70 32.94
CA SER A 803 18.46 -11.04 34.22
C SER A 803 19.06 -12.32 34.79
N ALA A 804 19.23 -13.37 33.97
CA ALA A 804 19.87 -14.62 34.36
C ALA A 804 21.34 -14.42 34.78
N TRP A 805 22.07 -13.52 34.13
CA TRP A 805 23.43 -13.13 34.51
C TRP A 805 23.47 -12.42 35.87
N CYS A 806 22.56 -11.46 36.11
CA CYS A 806 22.42 -10.81 37.42
C CYS A 806 21.98 -11.82 38.50
N PHE A 807 21.05 -12.72 38.18
CA PHE A 807 20.57 -13.79 39.05
C PHE A 807 21.71 -14.72 39.48
N PHE A 808 22.61 -15.06 38.57
CA PHE A 808 23.79 -15.85 38.88
C PHE A 808 24.69 -15.15 39.92
N GLY A 809 24.83 -13.81 39.84
CA GLY A 809 25.52 -13.01 40.87
C GLY A 809 24.85 -13.08 42.25
N PHE A 810 23.52 -12.93 42.32
CA PHE A 810 22.76 -13.08 43.56
C PHE A 810 22.83 -14.52 44.12
N LEU A 811 22.79 -15.53 43.25
CA LEU A 811 22.90 -16.94 43.60
C LEU A 811 24.28 -17.26 44.19
N LEU A 812 25.37 -16.76 43.59
CA LEU A 812 26.72 -16.90 44.14
C LEU A 812 26.86 -16.21 45.49
N SER A 813 26.30 -15.00 45.65
CA SER A 813 26.31 -14.28 46.93
C SER A 813 25.63 -15.08 48.05
N LEU A 814 24.44 -15.64 47.79
CA LEU A 814 23.74 -16.48 48.76
C LEU A 814 24.42 -17.83 49.02
N LEU A 815 25.04 -18.43 47.99
CA LEU A 815 25.79 -19.68 48.10
C LEU A 815 27.02 -19.53 49.00
N TRP A 816 27.78 -18.44 48.83
CA TRP A 816 28.96 -18.14 49.66
C TRP A 816 28.58 -17.69 51.06
N LEU A 817 27.55 -16.85 51.20
CA LEU A 817 27.04 -16.40 52.51
C LEU A 817 26.47 -17.56 53.35
N GLY A 818 25.95 -18.60 52.70
CA GLY A 818 25.36 -19.75 53.37
C GLY A 818 26.33 -20.88 53.75
N GLU A 819 27.61 -20.81 53.38
CA GLU A 819 28.65 -21.84 53.66
C GLU A 819 28.21 -23.31 53.39
N GLY A 820 27.31 -23.53 52.43
CA GLY A 820 26.78 -24.86 52.10
C GLY A 820 25.52 -25.30 52.86
N ALA A 821 24.88 -24.44 53.65
CA ALA A 821 23.65 -24.73 54.40
C ALA A 821 22.49 -25.26 53.53
N HIS A 822 22.41 -24.85 52.26
CA HIS A 822 21.42 -25.31 51.30
C HIS A 822 22.06 -25.67 49.95
N PRO A 823 21.64 -26.76 49.27
CA PRO A 823 22.16 -27.11 47.96
C PRO A 823 21.70 -26.10 46.90
N LEU A 824 22.54 -25.87 45.88
CA LEU A 824 22.34 -24.85 44.83
C LEU A 824 20.97 -24.92 44.15
N LEU A 825 20.43 -26.12 43.94
CA LEU A 825 19.09 -26.35 43.38
C LEU A 825 17.96 -25.77 44.24
N THR A 826 18.07 -25.83 45.58
CA THR A 826 17.08 -25.29 46.51
C THR A 826 17.12 -23.77 46.53
N ILE A 827 18.31 -23.17 46.60
CA ILE A 827 18.47 -21.70 46.56
C ILE A 827 17.94 -21.15 45.22
N SER A 828 18.33 -21.78 44.11
CA SER A 828 17.84 -21.41 42.76
C SER A 828 16.31 -21.50 42.66
N LYS A 829 15.70 -22.55 43.23
CA LYS A 829 14.24 -22.73 43.26
C LYS A 829 13.55 -21.58 44.02
N TRP A 830 14.06 -21.19 45.19
CA TRP A 830 13.50 -20.07 45.96
C TRP A 830 13.62 -18.73 45.22
N MET A 831 14.76 -18.46 44.57
CA MET A 831 14.94 -17.26 43.75
C MET A 831 13.96 -17.21 42.56
N ILE A 832 13.76 -18.34 41.88
CA ILE A 832 12.79 -18.46 40.78
C ILE A 832 11.36 -18.20 41.27
N TYR A 833 10.97 -18.72 42.44
CA TYR A 833 9.64 -18.50 43.00
C TYR A 833 9.39 -17.02 43.36
N ILE A 834 10.39 -16.32 43.89
CA ILE A 834 10.30 -14.88 44.18
C ILE A 834 10.17 -14.04 42.90
N TRP A 835 10.92 -14.38 41.85
CA TRP A 835 10.85 -13.70 40.54
C TRP A 835 9.49 -13.86 39.84
N PHE A 836 8.87 -15.05 39.93
CA PHE A 836 7.52 -15.25 39.43
C PHE A 836 6.42 -14.80 40.41
N GLY A 837 6.78 -14.28 41.59
CA GLY A 837 5.82 -13.86 42.63
C GLY A 837 4.97 -15.00 43.20
N LEU A 838 5.43 -16.25 43.07
CA LEU A 838 4.69 -17.45 43.47
C LEU A 838 4.75 -17.72 44.98
N ASP A 839 5.86 -17.35 45.62
CA ASP A 839 6.11 -17.68 47.02
C ASP A 839 7.08 -16.68 47.69
N GLY A 840 6.86 -16.41 48.98
CA GLY A 840 7.72 -15.62 49.85
C GLY A 840 8.69 -16.46 50.71
N THR A 841 8.65 -17.79 50.65
CA THR A 841 9.52 -18.67 51.47
C THR A 841 11.01 -18.33 51.35
N GLY A 842 11.49 -17.91 50.18
CA GLY A 842 12.89 -17.53 50.01
C GLY A 842 13.31 -16.32 50.86
N ILE A 843 12.40 -15.39 51.12
CA ILE A 843 12.62 -14.26 52.05
C ILE A 843 12.55 -14.75 53.49
N GLN A 844 11.59 -15.61 53.83
CA GLN A 844 11.46 -16.16 55.19
C GLN A 844 12.67 -17.02 55.59
N ARG A 845 13.20 -17.82 54.66
CA ARG A 845 14.39 -18.68 54.84
C ARG A 845 15.71 -17.93 54.67
N SER A 846 15.68 -16.66 54.24
CA SER A 846 16.91 -15.90 53.98
C SER A 846 17.75 -15.63 55.25
N THR A 847 17.11 -15.61 56.41
CA THR A 847 17.78 -15.50 57.73
C THR A 847 18.67 -16.70 58.05
N GLU A 848 18.45 -17.85 57.40
CA GLU A 848 19.25 -19.07 57.57
C GLU A 848 20.63 -18.97 56.92
N PHE A 849 20.82 -18.08 55.94
CA PHE A 849 22.15 -17.79 55.37
C PHE A 849 22.92 -16.85 56.31
N HIS A 850 22.30 -15.74 56.69
CA HIS A 850 22.84 -14.79 57.67
C HIS A 850 21.72 -13.86 58.15
N TRP A 851 21.64 -13.61 59.46
CA TRP A 851 20.53 -12.88 60.10
C TRP A 851 20.18 -11.52 59.46
N LEU A 852 21.19 -10.72 59.08
CA LEU A 852 21.02 -9.43 58.41
C LEU A 852 21.22 -9.51 56.87
N LEU A 853 22.42 -9.91 56.42
CA LEU A 853 22.80 -9.89 55.01
C LEU A 853 21.94 -10.79 54.11
N GLY A 854 21.49 -11.96 54.60
CA GLY A 854 20.65 -12.86 53.81
C GLY A 854 19.33 -12.22 53.39
N PRO A 855 18.53 -11.70 54.35
CA PRO A 855 17.35 -10.89 54.04
C PRO A 855 17.64 -9.67 53.16
N THR A 856 18.72 -8.93 53.42
CA THR A 856 19.08 -7.75 52.61
C THR A 856 19.33 -8.12 51.14
N VAL A 857 20.11 -9.17 50.88
CA VAL A 857 20.41 -9.66 49.52
C VAL A 857 19.15 -10.20 48.84
N MET A 858 18.30 -10.94 49.56
CA MET A 858 17.06 -11.50 49.00
C MET A 858 16.00 -10.43 48.70
N ILE A 859 15.88 -9.40 49.54
CA ILE A 859 14.98 -8.25 49.31
C ILE A 859 15.50 -7.39 48.14
N ALA A 860 16.82 -7.16 48.06
CA ALA A 860 17.44 -6.46 46.93
C ALA A 860 17.22 -7.20 45.60
N PHE A 861 17.35 -8.54 45.61
CA PHE A 861 16.99 -9.40 44.49
C PHE A 861 15.51 -9.26 44.09
N ALA A 862 14.58 -9.33 45.05
CA ALA A 862 13.15 -9.19 44.78
C ALA A 862 12.79 -7.81 44.20
N PHE A 863 13.40 -6.74 44.71
CA PHE A 863 13.19 -5.36 44.24
C PHE A 863 13.75 -5.14 42.83
N LEU A 864 15.02 -5.49 42.59
CA LEU A 864 15.61 -5.40 41.26
C LEU A 864 14.87 -6.30 40.26
N GLY A 865 14.44 -7.48 40.69
CA GLY A 865 13.67 -8.43 39.89
C GLY A 865 12.33 -7.87 39.46
N ASN A 866 11.43 -7.72 40.42
CA ASN A 866 10.01 -7.48 40.16
C ASN A 866 9.71 -6.00 39.86
N THR A 867 10.59 -5.08 40.26
CA THR A 867 10.41 -3.64 40.01
C THR A 867 11.23 -3.16 38.81
N LEU A 868 12.54 -3.44 38.74
CA LEU A 868 13.39 -2.91 37.66
C LEU A 868 13.29 -3.74 36.38
N PHE A 869 13.62 -5.04 36.42
CA PHE A 869 13.64 -5.86 35.20
C PHE A 869 12.25 -6.03 34.58
N LEU A 870 11.20 -6.21 35.39
CA LEU A 870 9.83 -6.33 34.88
C LEU A 870 9.33 -5.04 34.22
N THR A 871 9.63 -3.85 34.77
CA THR A 871 9.20 -2.57 34.16
C THR A 871 10.00 -2.25 32.90
N ILE A 872 11.31 -2.52 32.88
CA ILE A 872 12.12 -2.45 31.66
C ILE A 872 11.55 -3.38 30.59
N LEU A 873 11.20 -4.62 30.96
CA LEU A 873 10.60 -5.58 30.03
C LEU A 873 9.31 -5.03 29.43
N VAL A 874 8.35 -4.64 30.26
CA VAL A 874 7.05 -4.11 29.78
C VAL A 874 7.24 -2.85 28.92
N SER A 875 8.17 -1.96 29.30
CA SER A 875 8.49 -0.75 28.53
C SER A 875 9.10 -1.06 27.15
N MET A 876 10.11 -1.94 27.10
CA MET A 876 10.72 -2.37 25.84
C MET A 876 9.72 -3.08 24.94
N LEU A 877 8.93 -4.03 25.47
CA LEU A 877 7.87 -4.72 24.75
C LEU A 877 6.85 -3.72 24.17
N SER A 878 6.41 -2.73 24.96
CA SER A 878 5.44 -1.70 24.53
C SER A 878 6.00 -0.77 23.44
N ASN A 879 7.26 -0.34 23.57
CA ASN A 879 7.93 0.50 22.57
C ASN A 879 8.18 -0.27 21.26
N THR A 880 8.68 -1.51 21.35
CA THR A 880 8.86 -2.41 20.20
C THR A 880 7.52 -2.70 19.52
N PHE A 881 6.45 -2.95 20.27
CA PHE A 881 5.09 -3.11 19.74
C PHE A 881 4.62 -1.87 18.98
N SER A 882 4.76 -0.69 19.57
CA SER A 882 4.31 0.60 19.00
C SER A 882 5.00 0.92 17.67
N ASN A 883 6.33 0.77 17.62
CA ASN A 883 7.12 1.01 16.41
C ASN A 883 6.81 0.02 15.28
N ILE A 884 6.49 -1.23 15.61
CA ILE A 884 6.06 -2.25 14.65
C ILE A 884 4.65 -1.94 14.13
N SER A 885 3.74 -1.50 15.00
CA SER A 885 2.37 -1.12 14.65
C SER A 885 2.35 0.03 13.63
N ALA A 886 3.16 1.07 13.86
CA ALA A 886 3.23 2.25 12.98
C ALA A 886 3.63 1.92 11.53
N ASN A 887 4.53 0.94 11.32
CA ASN A 887 5.05 0.55 10.00
C ASN A 887 4.47 -0.79 9.48
N ALA A 888 3.42 -1.31 10.10
CA ALA A 888 2.97 -2.69 9.93
C ALA A 888 2.61 -3.05 8.48
N THR A 889 2.01 -2.14 7.70
CA THR A 889 1.53 -2.42 6.34
C THR A 889 2.65 -2.65 5.33
N ALA A 890 3.60 -1.72 5.24
CA ALA A 890 4.73 -1.82 4.33
C ALA A 890 5.64 -3.00 4.70
N GLU A 891 5.83 -3.22 6.00
CA GLU A 891 6.49 -4.41 6.51
C GLU A 891 5.75 -5.68 6.05
N ILE A 892 4.44 -5.83 6.30
CA ILE A 892 3.63 -7.00 5.87
C ILE A 892 3.74 -7.29 4.35
N GLN A 893 3.83 -6.27 3.51
CA GLN A 893 3.93 -6.43 2.06
C GLN A 893 5.34 -6.86 1.60
N PHE A 894 6.39 -6.30 2.21
CA PHE A 894 7.77 -6.78 2.06
C PHE A 894 7.86 -8.26 2.42
N ARG A 895 7.32 -8.60 3.58
CA ARG A 895 7.27 -9.95 4.16
C ARG A 895 6.64 -10.98 3.20
N ARG A 896 5.47 -10.66 2.66
CA ARG A 896 4.78 -11.49 1.66
C ARG A 896 5.60 -11.68 0.38
N ALA A 897 6.34 -10.66 -0.06
CA ALA A 897 7.20 -10.77 -1.24
C ALA A 897 8.36 -11.75 -1.02
N VAL A 898 9.00 -11.72 0.14
CA VAL A 898 10.07 -12.68 0.52
C VAL A 898 9.54 -14.11 0.52
N LEU A 899 8.48 -14.41 1.28
CA LEU A 899 7.89 -15.75 1.34
C LEU A 899 7.40 -16.26 -0.02
N THR A 900 6.91 -15.36 -0.88
CA THR A 900 6.49 -15.72 -2.25
C THR A 900 7.69 -16.14 -3.10
N LEU A 901 8.81 -15.43 -3.02
CA LEU A 901 10.03 -15.76 -3.78
C LEU A 901 10.73 -17.01 -3.23
N GLU A 902 10.83 -17.16 -1.91
CA GLU A 902 11.31 -18.38 -1.25
C GLU A 902 10.47 -19.60 -1.68
N GLY A 903 9.14 -19.46 -1.71
CA GLY A 903 8.22 -20.51 -2.14
C GLY A 903 8.41 -20.94 -3.61
N VAL A 904 8.83 -20.04 -4.51
CA VAL A 904 9.11 -20.37 -5.92
C VAL A 904 10.50 -20.97 -6.12
N LYS A 905 11.51 -20.56 -5.33
CA LYS A 905 12.89 -21.08 -5.37
C LYS A 905 13.04 -22.47 -4.73
N ALA A 906 12.07 -23.35 -4.93
CA ALA A 906 11.94 -24.63 -4.26
C ALA A 906 12.52 -25.78 -5.10
N ASP A 907 13.24 -26.68 -4.42
CA ASP A 907 13.74 -27.96 -4.97
C ASP A 907 12.59 -28.84 -5.48
N ALA A 908 12.86 -29.65 -6.51
CA ALA A 908 11.88 -30.61 -7.02
C ALA A 908 11.54 -31.73 -6.01
N VAL A 909 12.35 -31.95 -4.96
CA VAL A 909 11.99 -32.82 -3.82
C VAL A 909 10.63 -32.46 -3.21
N PHE A 910 10.27 -31.16 -3.14
CA PHE A 910 8.98 -30.71 -2.58
C PHE A 910 7.75 -31.11 -3.42
N ALA A 911 7.94 -31.55 -4.68
CA ALA A 911 6.86 -32.12 -5.49
C ALA A 911 6.38 -33.49 -4.95
N TYR A 912 7.14 -34.12 -4.05
CA TYR A 912 6.79 -35.34 -3.37
C TYR A 912 6.33 -35.03 -1.94
N GLN A 913 5.07 -35.35 -1.64
CA GLN A 913 4.52 -35.15 -0.30
C GLN A 913 4.98 -36.27 0.64
N PRO A 914 5.21 -36.03 1.94
CA PRO A 914 5.47 -37.11 2.91
C PRO A 914 4.36 -38.17 2.89
N PRO A 915 4.67 -39.48 2.93
CA PRO A 915 6.01 -40.08 3.04
C PRO A 915 6.70 -40.38 1.69
N PHE A 916 6.09 -40.02 0.56
CA PHE A 916 6.61 -40.36 -0.78
C PHE A 916 7.90 -39.64 -1.15
N ASN A 917 8.26 -38.54 -0.46
CA ASN A 917 9.56 -37.88 -0.59
C ASN A 917 10.73 -38.79 -0.22
N LEU A 918 10.56 -39.71 0.73
CA LEU A 918 11.55 -40.73 1.07
C LEU A 918 11.85 -41.62 -0.15
N LEU A 919 10.80 -42.15 -0.78
CA LEU A 919 10.91 -42.95 -2.01
C LEU A 919 11.56 -42.16 -3.15
N ALA A 920 11.23 -40.88 -3.29
CA ALA A 920 11.85 -40.02 -4.30
C ALA A 920 13.36 -39.87 -4.08
N VAL A 921 13.81 -39.56 -2.86
CA VAL A 921 15.24 -39.43 -2.55
C VAL A 921 15.98 -40.76 -2.73
N PHE A 922 15.47 -41.87 -2.18
CA PHE A 922 16.16 -43.17 -2.25
C PHE A 922 16.14 -43.81 -3.65
N LEU A 923 15.15 -43.54 -4.50
CA LEU A 923 15.07 -44.12 -5.86
C LEU A 923 15.62 -43.19 -6.95
N LEU A 924 15.35 -41.89 -6.90
CA LEU A 924 15.73 -40.97 -7.98
C LEU A 924 17.15 -40.42 -7.81
N LEU A 925 17.63 -40.17 -6.59
CA LEU A 925 18.98 -39.63 -6.40
C LEU A 925 20.09 -40.56 -6.94
N PRO A 926 20.05 -41.90 -6.75
CA PRO A 926 21.00 -42.82 -7.39
C PRO A 926 20.82 -42.87 -8.92
N LEU A 927 19.57 -42.81 -9.39
CA LEU A 927 19.22 -42.92 -10.81
C LEU A 927 19.79 -41.75 -11.65
N LYS A 928 20.00 -40.58 -11.04
CA LYS A 928 20.69 -39.41 -11.62
C LYS A 928 22.07 -39.74 -12.20
N PHE A 929 22.80 -40.69 -11.59
CA PHE A 929 24.14 -41.09 -12.04
C PHE A 929 24.11 -42.14 -13.16
N VAL A 930 22.98 -42.84 -13.33
CA VAL A 930 22.80 -43.92 -14.32
C VAL A 930 22.13 -43.42 -15.61
N VAL A 931 21.28 -42.39 -15.51
CA VAL A 931 20.36 -42.00 -16.58
C VAL A 931 20.66 -40.58 -17.10
N SER A 932 20.67 -40.42 -18.42
CA SER A 932 20.85 -39.10 -19.07
C SER A 932 19.83 -38.05 -18.56
N PRO A 933 20.19 -36.75 -18.44
CA PRO A 933 19.30 -35.72 -17.87
C PRO A 933 17.90 -35.64 -18.51
N ARG A 934 17.80 -35.89 -19.82
CA ARG A 934 16.52 -35.93 -20.54
C ARG A 934 15.60 -37.08 -20.11
N TRP A 935 16.16 -38.26 -19.88
CA TRP A 935 15.41 -39.41 -19.39
C TRP A 935 15.13 -39.29 -17.89
N PHE A 936 16.06 -38.72 -17.12
CA PHE A 936 15.86 -38.39 -15.71
C PHE A 936 14.65 -37.47 -15.53
N HIS A 937 14.59 -36.33 -16.24
CA HIS A 937 13.44 -35.43 -16.25
C HIS A 937 12.13 -36.14 -16.67
N LYS A 938 12.16 -37.01 -17.69
CA LYS A 938 10.96 -37.79 -18.07
C LYS A 938 10.46 -38.72 -16.95
N ILE A 939 11.38 -39.43 -16.28
CA ILE A 939 11.05 -40.36 -15.19
C ILE A 939 10.53 -39.57 -13.98
N HIS A 940 11.18 -38.47 -13.63
CA HIS A 940 10.74 -37.54 -12.59
C HIS A 940 9.30 -37.04 -12.87
N VAL A 941 9.06 -36.44 -14.04
CA VAL A 941 7.75 -35.95 -14.51
C VAL A 941 6.67 -37.05 -14.43
N ALA A 942 6.98 -38.27 -14.87
CA ALA A 942 6.05 -39.39 -14.83
C ALA A 942 5.71 -39.79 -13.38
N THR A 943 6.72 -39.88 -12.51
CA THR A 943 6.53 -40.26 -11.09
C THR A 943 5.77 -39.20 -10.32
N VAL A 944 6.09 -37.90 -10.46
CA VAL A 944 5.35 -36.80 -9.81
C VAL A 944 3.87 -36.82 -10.21
N ARG A 945 3.58 -37.01 -11.51
CA ARG A 945 2.21 -37.08 -12.04
C ARG A 945 1.45 -38.32 -11.56
N LEU A 946 2.12 -39.45 -11.39
CA LEU A 946 1.51 -40.69 -10.91
C LEU A 946 1.16 -40.60 -9.42
N VAL A 947 2.12 -40.20 -8.58
CA VAL A 947 1.94 -40.09 -7.12
C VAL A 947 0.90 -39.03 -6.77
N ASN A 948 0.95 -37.87 -7.43
CA ASN A 948 0.05 -36.76 -7.13
C ASN A 948 -1.20 -36.71 -8.04
N LEU A 949 -1.52 -37.76 -8.81
CA LEU A 949 -2.64 -37.77 -9.75
C LEU A 949 -3.98 -37.26 -9.16
N PRO A 950 -4.47 -37.76 -8.00
CA PRO A 950 -5.73 -37.29 -7.43
C PRO A 950 -5.64 -35.82 -6.99
N LEU A 951 -4.51 -35.41 -6.41
CA LEU A 951 -4.27 -34.04 -5.96
C LEU A 951 -4.25 -33.05 -7.13
N LEU A 952 -3.53 -33.38 -8.21
CA LEU A 952 -3.46 -32.58 -9.43
C LEU A 952 -4.83 -32.41 -10.08
N LEU A 953 -5.66 -33.47 -10.11
CA LEU A 953 -7.03 -33.39 -10.61
C LEU A 953 -7.92 -32.49 -9.75
N ILE A 954 -7.84 -32.59 -8.41
CA ILE A 954 -8.57 -31.72 -7.49
C ILE A 954 -8.18 -30.25 -7.72
N ILE A 955 -6.87 -29.96 -7.80
CA ILE A 955 -6.36 -28.61 -8.09
C ILE A 955 -6.86 -28.12 -9.45
N ALA A 956 -6.85 -28.96 -10.49
CA ALA A 956 -7.31 -28.59 -11.83
C ALA A 956 -8.82 -28.29 -11.90
N VAL A 957 -9.66 -29.03 -11.17
CA VAL A 957 -11.09 -28.75 -11.06
C VAL A 957 -11.34 -27.47 -10.25
N ALA A 958 -10.61 -27.27 -9.14
CA ALA A 958 -10.70 -26.07 -8.31
C ALA A 958 -10.26 -24.81 -9.07
N GLU A 959 -9.17 -24.87 -9.84
CA GLU A 959 -8.70 -23.75 -10.68
C GLU A 959 -9.75 -23.34 -11.72
N ARG A 960 -10.29 -24.32 -12.46
CA ARG A 960 -11.23 -24.06 -13.57
C ARG A 960 -12.64 -23.66 -13.13
N ARG A 961 -13.03 -23.94 -11.87
CA ARG A 961 -14.40 -23.67 -11.36
C ARG A 961 -14.48 -22.63 -10.25
N LEU A 962 -13.43 -22.45 -9.45
CA LEU A 962 -13.50 -21.74 -8.17
C LEU A 962 -12.45 -20.63 -8.00
N LEU A 963 -11.21 -20.86 -8.44
CA LEU A 963 -10.08 -19.97 -8.13
C LEU A 963 -9.84 -18.85 -9.17
N TRP A 964 -10.51 -18.88 -10.34
CA TRP A 964 -10.33 -17.90 -11.42
C TRP A 964 -11.64 -17.27 -11.93
N PRO A 965 -12.21 -16.28 -11.22
CA PRO A 965 -13.21 -15.35 -11.77
C PRO A 965 -12.57 -14.33 -12.73
N ALA A 966 -13.40 -13.67 -13.54
CA ALA A 966 -12.95 -12.54 -14.36
C ALA A 966 -12.82 -11.26 -13.51
N SER A 967 -11.79 -10.46 -13.79
CA SER A 967 -11.39 -9.22 -13.09
C SER A 967 -10.80 -9.39 -11.68
N ILE A 968 -9.91 -8.45 -11.31
CA ILE A 968 -9.03 -8.54 -10.14
C ILE A 968 -9.52 -7.56 -9.06
N THR A 969 -10.13 -8.07 -8.00
CA THR A 969 -10.31 -7.35 -6.73
C THR A 969 -9.27 -7.83 -5.71
N GLY A 970 -8.40 -6.92 -5.27
CA GLY A 970 -7.28 -7.27 -4.40
C GLY A 970 -7.73 -7.63 -2.98
N GLN A 971 -7.51 -8.89 -2.57
CA GLN A 971 -7.61 -9.32 -1.19
C GLN A 971 -6.25 -9.27 -0.48
N SER A 972 -6.26 -8.73 0.74
CA SER A 972 -5.08 -8.60 1.60
C SER A 972 -4.89 -9.85 2.48
N VAL A 973 -3.72 -10.48 2.36
CA VAL A 973 -3.20 -11.58 3.21
C VAL A 973 -1.71 -11.26 3.50
N ARG A 974 -1.10 -11.81 4.55
CA ARG A 974 0.20 -11.37 5.15
C ARG A 974 1.26 -12.49 4.94
N PRO A 975 2.23 -12.86 5.83
CA PRO A 975 2.95 -12.18 6.93
C PRO A 975 4.51 -12.34 6.87
N ARG A 976 5.21 -12.00 7.99
CA ARG A 976 6.59 -12.38 8.46
C ARG A 976 7.97 -11.88 7.87
N ALA A 977 8.81 -11.20 8.70
CA ALA A 977 10.22 -10.70 8.51
C ALA A 977 10.88 -10.29 9.87
N ARG A 978 12.12 -9.73 9.88
CA ARG A 978 12.47 -8.29 10.12
C ARG A 978 13.99 -8.09 9.96
N LYS A 979 14.43 -6.87 9.60
CA LYS A 979 15.83 -6.37 9.63
C LYS A 979 16.61 -6.77 10.90
N TRP A 980 17.56 -7.69 10.74
CA TRP A 980 18.85 -7.76 11.50
C TRP A 980 19.85 -8.78 10.90
N PHE A 981 19.44 -9.62 9.95
CA PHE A 981 20.19 -10.84 9.57
C PHE A 981 20.92 -10.81 8.21
N TRP A 982 20.76 -9.75 7.40
CA TRP A 982 21.07 -9.78 5.97
C TRP A 982 22.57 -9.93 5.60
N LEU A 983 23.49 -9.84 6.56
CA LEU A 983 24.89 -10.26 6.35
C LEU A 983 25.06 -11.78 6.13
N LYS A 984 24.08 -12.62 6.47
CA LYS A 984 24.15 -14.09 6.32
C LYS A 984 23.31 -14.69 5.18
N TRP A 985 22.65 -13.87 4.36
CA TRP A 985 22.29 -14.28 3.00
C TRP A 985 23.56 -14.27 2.14
N GLN A 986 24.43 -15.29 2.33
CA GLN A 986 25.59 -15.52 1.47
C GLN A 986 25.15 -16.06 0.10
N MET A 987 24.45 -15.25 -0.68
CA MET A 987 24.43 -15.43 -2.11
C MET A 987 25.70 -14.79 -2.70
N SER A 988 26.48 -15.61 -3.41
CA SER A 988 27.68 -15.20 -4.16
C SER A 988 27.43 -13.98 -5.06
N ALA A 989 26.18 -13.82 -5.52
CA ALA A 989 25.62 -12.64 -6.18
C ALA A 989 26.03 -11.27 -5.60
N HIS A 990 26.07 -11.08 -4.27
CA HIS A 990 26.35 -9.75 -3.70
C HIS A 990 27.77 -9.26 -4.03
N ARG A 991 28.72 -10.19 -4.21
CA ARG A 991 30.08 -9.86 -4.64
C ARG A 991 30.12 -9.44 -6.12
N TYR A 992 29.27 -10.05 -6.95
CA TYR A 992 29.16 -9.76 -8.37
C TYR A 992 28.43 -8.44 -8.66
N LEU A 993 27.40 -8.08 -7.87
CA LEU A 993 26.76 -6.76 -7.94
C LEU A 993 27.76 -5.63 -7.66
N ARG A 994 28.63 -5.80 -6.64
CA ARG A 994 29.68 -4.82 -6.30
C ARG A 994 30.80 -4.76 -7.35
N ALA A 995 31.09 -5.86 -8.04
CA ALA A 995 32.23 -5.94 -8.97
C ALA A 995 32.15 -4.89 -10.09
N VAL A 996 30.94 -4.52 -10.56
CA VAL A 996 30.73 -3.43 -11.53
C VAL A 996 31.26 -2.08 -11.06
N PHE A 997 31.20 -1.79 -9.75
CA PHE A 997 31.69 -0.54 -9.19
C PHE A 997 33.18 -0.59 -8.80
N GLN A 998 33.80 -1.78 -8.81
CA GLN A 998 35.23 -1.99 -8.50
C GLN A 998 36.14 -1.92 -9.72
N ILE A 999 35.57 -2.00 -10.93
CA ILE A 999 36.26 -1.76 -12.19
C ILE A 999 35.84 -0.38 -12.65
N ALA A 1000 36.80 0.51 -12.93
CA ALA A 1000 36.49 1.84 -13.43
C ALA A 1000 35.82 1.72 -14.82
N PRO A 1001 34.76 2.50 -15.11
CA PRO A 1001 34.23 2.56 -16.46
C PRO A 1001 35.31 3.15 -17.39
N PRO A 1002 35.51 2.57 -18.58
CA PRO A 1002 36.47 3.10 -19.55
C PRO A 1002 36.02 4.46 -20.11
N ASP A 1003 36.97 5.20 -20.68
CA ASP A 1003 36.79 6.61 -21.06
C ASP A 1003 35.69 6.80 -22.12
N ASP A 1004 35.48 5.82 -23.01
CA ASP A 1004 34.38 5.78 -23.99
C ASP A 1004 33.00 5.78 -23.32
N VAL A 1005 32.81 4.94 -22.31
CA VAL A 1005 31.59 4.91 -21.49
C VAL A 1005 31.47 6.18 -20.64
N HIS A 1006 32.58 6.79 -20.23
CA HIS A 1006 32.55 8.06 -19.51
C HIS A 1006 32.07 9.21 -20.41
N ASP A 1007 32.59 9.29 -21.63
CA ASP A 1007 32.24 10.29 -22.64
C ASP A 1007 30.77 10.13 -23.10
N ASP A 1008 30.29 8.91 -23.34
CA ASP A 1008 28.88 8.63 -23.66
C ASP A 1008 27.92 9.14 -22.56
N ILE A 1009 28.31 9.02 -21.29
CA ILE A 1009 27.52 9.53 -20.15
C ILE A 1009 27.73 11.06 -20.01
N ALA A 1010 28.88 11.62 -20.41
CA ALA A 1010 29.18 13.05 -20.39
C ALA A 1010 28.41 13.84 -21.47
N VAL A 1011 28.19 13.27 -22.67
CA VAL A 1011 27.37 13.92 -23.72
C VAL A 1011 25.91 14.14 -23.27
N ASP A 1012 25.34 13.19 -22.52
CA ASP A 1012 24.02 13.35 -21.88
C ASP A 1012 24.02 14.32 -20.68
N ASP A 1013 25.19 14.80 -20.25
CA ASP A 1013 25.33 15.69 -19.09
C ASP A 1013 25.00 17.14 -19.40
N ASP A 1014 25.35 17.66 -20.58
CA ASP A 1014 25.06 19.06 -20.94
C ASP A 1014 23.56 19.38 -20.82
N MET A 1015 22.71 18.45 -21.26
CA MET A 1015 21.24 18.53 -21.10
C MET A 1015 20.84 18.55 -19.60
N THR A 1016 21.49 17.71 -18.79
CA THR A 1016 21.19 17.51 -17.36
C THR A 1016 21.65 18.71 -16.53
N HIS A 1017 22.90 19.16 -16.72
CA HIS A 1017 23.45 20.37 -16.13
C HIS A 1017 22.67 21.62 -16.57
N HIS A 1018 22.24 21.74 -17.84
CA HIS A 1018 21.41 22.88 -18.25
C HIS A 1018 20.02 22.91 -17.61
N LEU A 1019 19.41 21.75 -17.31
CA LEU A 1019 18.12 21.69 -16.61
C LEU A 1019 18.25 22.00 -15.10
N ILE A 1020 19.25 21.40 -14.43
CA ILE A 1020 19.45 21.53 -12.98
C ILE A 1020 20.07 22.89 -12.64
N ARG A 1021 21.16 23.29 -13.30
CA ARG A 1021 21.88 24.55 -13.03
C ARG A 1021 20.98 25.77 -13.26
N ARG A 1022 20.09 25.73 -14.25
CA ARG A 1022 19.14 26.83 -14.54
C ARG A 1022 18.05 27.00 -13.46
N GLN A 1023 17.81 25.99 -12.62
CA GLN A 1023 16.97 26.11 -11.43
C GLN A 1023 17.76 26.49 -10.16
N PHE A 1024 19.02 26.07 -10.05
CA PHE A 1024 19.86 26.33 -8.86
C PHE A 1024 20.66 27.65 -8.88
N THR A 1025 21.20 28.11 -10.02
CA THR A 1025 22.10 29.30 -10.06
C THR A 1025 21.40 30.65 -10.18
N ARG A 1026 20.23 30.83 -9.54
CA ARG A 1026 19.50 32.12 -9.59
C ARG A 1026 19.80 33.05 -8.41
N HIS A 1027 21.09 33.18 -8.05
CA HIS A 1027 21.63 34.32 -7.29
C HIS A 1027 22.80 34.98 -8.07
N PRO A 1028 23.00 36.31 -8.00
CA PRO A 1028 23.87 37.02 -8.93
C PRO A 1028 25.18 37.56 -8.33
N THR A 1029 26.31 37.31 -8.99
CA THR A 1029 27.55 38.08 -8.82
C THR A 1029 28.19 38.43 -10.18
N ALA A 1030 28.84 39.59 -10.24
CA ALA A 1030 29.71 40.12 -11.31
C ALA A 1030 29.09 40.51 -12.69
N GLU A 1031 28.99 41.84 -12.86
CA GLU A 1031 29.18 42.76 -14.01
C GLU A 1031 28.97 42.41 -15.50
N PRO A 1032 28.56 43.40 -16.34
CA PRO A 1032 28.19 43.17 -17.74
C PRO A 1032 29.29 43.56 -18.74
N THR A 1033 29.78 42.59 -19.54
CA THR A 1033 30.48 42.89 -20.80
C THR A 1033 29.52 42.83 -21.98
N VAL A 1034 29.56 43.87 -22.83
CA VAL A 1034 28.57 44.11 -23.88
C VAL A 1034 28.88 43.26 -25.13
N ARG A 1035 27.98 42.34 -25.50
CA ARG A 1035 27.90 41.75 -26.85
C ARG A 1035 26.50 41.96 -27.45
N LYS A 1036 26.47 42.34 -28.73
CA LYS A 1036 25.25 42.73 -29.47
C LYS A 1036 24.35 41.51 -29.77
N PRO A 1037 23.01 41.68 -29.78
CA PRO A 1037 22.09 40.58 -30.07
C PRO A 1037 22.11 40.19 -31.55
N SER A 1038 22.13 38.87 -31.81
CA SER A 1038 21.81 38.33 -33.14
C SER A 1038 20.30 38.37 -33.39
N ARG A 1039 19.92 38.53 -34.65
CA ARG A 1039 18.64 39.11 -35.08
C ARG A 1039 17.55 38.06 -35.30
N ARG A 1040 17.06 37.43 -34.24
CA ARG A 1040 15.83 36.61 -34.21
C ARG A 1040 15.34 36.39 -32.77
N ASP A 1041 14.82 37.44 -32.15
CA ASP A 1041 13.79 37.40 -31.10
C ASP A 1041 13.48 38.85 -30.68
N SER A 1042 12.32 39.35 -31.09
CA SER A 1042 11.92 40.73 -30.80
C SER A 1042 10.40 40.87 -30.71
N MET A 1043 9.85 40.60 -29.53
CA MET A 1043 8.64 41.25 -29.01
C MET A 1043 8.71 41.35 -27.47
N PHE A 1044 8.26 42.48 -26.93
CA PHE A 1044 8.13 42.82 -25.50
C PHE A 1044 9.42 42.99 -24.65
N PRO A 1045 10.04 44.18 -24.67
CA PRO A 1045 11.00 44.59 -23.64
C PRO A 1045 10.27 45.13 -22.39
N GLY A 1046 10.61 44.65 -21.19
CA GLY A 1046 10.18 45.32 -19.95
C GLY A 1046 10.17 44.51 -18.64
N LEU A 1047 9.99 43.18 -18.68
CA LEU A 1047 9.72 42.42 -17.44
C LEU A 1047 10.96 41.92 -16.68
N ALA A 1048 12.10 41.76 -17.35
CA ALA A 1048 13.28 41.09 -16.78
C ALA A 1048 14.02 41.90 -15.69
N THR A 1049 13.88 43.24 -15.68
CA THR A 1049 14.67 44.12 -14.81
C THR A 1049 14.06 44.32 -13.42
N LYS A 1050 12.72 44.22 -13.26
CA LYS A 1050 12.06 44.33 -11.94
C LYS A 1050 12.25 43.06 -11.09
N LEU A 1051 12.20 41.89 -11.71
CA LEU A 1051 12.32 40.59 -11.03
C LEU A 1051 13.74 40.22 -10.57
N ARG A 1052 14.78 40.98 -10.97
CA ARG A 1052 16.17 40.72 -10.55
C ARG A 1052 16.59 41.53 -9.30
N ARG A 1053 15.74 42.44 -8.82
CA ARG A 1053 16.04 43.34 -7.68
C ARG A 1053 15.43 42.91 -6.34
N SER A 1054 14.62 41.84 -6.32
CA SER A 1054 13.92 41.34 -5.12
C SER A 1054 14.54 40.07 -4.51
N PHE A 1055 15.78 39.72 -4.87
CA PHE A 1055 16.41 38.44 -4.49
C PHE A 1055 17.85 38.59 -3.96
N THR A 1056 18.18 39.76 -3.42
CA THR A 1056 19.49 40.08 -2.81
C THR A 1056 19.37 40.68 -1.40
N GLU A 1057 18.22 40.52 -0.72
CA GLU A 1057 17.94 41.09 0.62
C GLU A 1057 17.75 40.03 1.73
N ASN A 1058 17.99 38.73 1.46
CA ASN A 1058 17.72 37.65 2.43
C ASN A 1058 18.99 37.03 3.06
N THR A 1059 20.04 37.83 3.29
CA THR A 1059 21.20 37.43 4.10
C THR A 1059 21.22 38.04 5.51
N GLU A 1060 20.15 38.72 5.94
CA GLU A 1060 20.04 39.39 7.25
C GLU A 1060 19.15 38.64 8.28
N ASP A 1061 18.57 37.49 7.91
CA ASP A 1061 17.67 36.69 8.76
C ASP A 1061 18.38 35.85 9.86
N HIS A 1062 19.38 36.42 10.54
CA HIS A 1062 19.94 35.88 11.80
C HIS A 1062 19.70 36.79 13.02
N GLU A 1063 19.36 38.08 12.83
CA GLU A 1063 18.95 38.94 13.97
C GLU A 1063 17.49 38.70 14.40
N GLY A 1064 16.63 38.28 13.47
CA GLY A 1064 15.19 38.11 13.72
C GLY A 1064 14.82 37.01 14.73
N THR A 1065 15.69 36.03 14.96
CA THR A 1065 15.49 34.97 15.96
C THR A 1065 15.87 35.43 17.37
N ALA A 1066 16.98 36.17 17.51
CA ALA A 1066 17.38 36.81 18.76
C ALA A 1066 16.33 37.87 19.20
N ALA A 1067 15.84 38.69 18.26
CA ALA A 1067 14.78 39.66 18.52
C ALA A 1067 13.47 39.00 19.01
N LYS A 1068 13.13 37.80 18.49
CA LYS A 1068 11.96 37.02 18.95
C LYS A 1068 12.15 36.43 20.34
N MET A 1069 13.34 35.92 20.69
CA MET A 1069 13.61 35.47 22.07
C MET A 1069 13.53 36.63 23.07
N ALA A 1070 14.16 37.78 22.76
CA ALA A 1070 14.08 38.98 23.58
C ALA A 1070 12.66 39.58 23.67
N ALA A 1071 11.78 39.31 22.70
CA ALA A 1071 10.36 39.66 22.78
C ALA A 1071 9.58 38.70 23.70
N MET A 1072 9.95 37.42 23.72
CA MET A 1072 9.34 36.39 24.57
C MET A 1072 9.71 36.58 26.05
N GLU A 1073 10.97 36.86 26.38
CA GLU A 1073 11.40 37.24 27.74
C GLU A 1073 10.65 38.49 28.25
N ARG A 1074 10.53 39.52 27.41
CA ARG A 1074 9.74 40.73 27.71
C ARG A 1074 8.22 40.48 27.79
N SER A 1075 7.75 39.28 27.48
CA SER A 1075 6.36 38.85 27.73
C SER A 1075 6.25 38.07 29.05
N MET A 1076 7.23 37.22 29.38
CA MET A 1076 7.32 36.54 30.69
C MET A 1076 7.46 37.54 31.83
N LEU A 1077 8.41 38.47 31.75
CA LEU A 1077 8.59 39.54 32.76
C LEU A 1077 7.34 40.40 32.95
N ARG A 1078 6.51 40.55 31.90
CA ARG A 1078 5.22 41.26 32.00
C ARG A 1078 4.14 40.42 32.67
N MET A 1079 4.14 39.10 32.50
CA MET A 1079 3.24 38.20 33.24
C MET A 1079 3.66 38.10 34.71
N GLU A 1080 4.95 38.02 35.02
CA GLU A 1080 5.46 38.04 36.40
C GLU A 1080 5.12 39.36 37.11
N ALA A 1081 5.29 40.51 36.43
CA ALA A 1081 4.89 41.81 36.96
C ALA A 1081 3.36 42.01 37.09
N MET A 1082 2.56 41.16 36.45
CA MET A 1082 1.09 41.17 36.57
C MET A 1082 0.62 40.21 37.67
N LEU A 1083 1.30 39.08 37.83
CA LEU A 1083 1.14 38.15 38.96
C LEU A 1083 1.55 38.79 40.30
N SER A 1084 2.68 39.51 40.35
CA SER A 1084 3.10 40.21 41.56
C SER A 1084 2.13 41.31 41.98
N LYS A 1085 1.47 41.99 41.02
CA LYS A 1085 0.39 42.94 41.30
C LYS A 1085 -0.92 42.30 41.75
N LEU A 1086 -1.19 41.06 41.35
CA LEU A 1086 -2.37 40.31 41.80
C LEU A 1086 -2.18 39.70 43.20
N LEU A 1087 -0.93 39.48 43.62
CA LEU A 1087 -0.57 38.99 44.95
C LEU A 1087 -0.32 40.10 45.99
N ALA A 1088 -0.35 41.38 45.58
CA ALA A 1088 -0.01 42.52 46.44
C ALA A 1088 -1.23 43.31 46.94
N ASN A 1089 -2.45 42.77 46.80
CA ASN A 1089 -3.71 43.52 47.00
C ASN A 1089 -4.70 42.88 47.99
N ASP A 1090 -4.38 41.73 48.59
CA ASP A 1090 -5.12 41.12 49.70
C ASP A 1090 -4.11 40.74 50.79
N ASP A 1091 -3.96 41.60 51.81
CA ASP A 1091 -3.85 41.26 53.24
C ASP A 1091 -3.35 42.49 54.03
N ASP A 1092 -4.32 43.30 54.48
CA ASP A 1092 -4.08 44.48 55.33
C ASP A 1092 -5.01 44.43 56.55
N VAL A 1093 -4.84 43.41 57.40
CA VAL A 1093 -5.32 43.39 58.80
C VAL A 1093 -4.31 42.67 59.69
N ALA A 1094 -3.58 43.45 60.50
CA ALA A 1094 -2.94 42.94 61.70
C ALA A 1094 -3.86 43.11 62.92
N VAL A 1095 -3.79 42.16 63.84
CA VAL A 1095 -4.03 42.36 65.28
C VAL A 1095 -2.78 41.82 65.99
N ASP A 1096 -2.36 42.48 67.08
CA ASP A 1096 -1.17 42.19 67.90
C ASP A 1096 -0.97 40.68 68.20
N ASP A 1097 0.23 40.16 68.47
CA ASP A 1097 1.24 40.74 69.37
C ASP A 1097 2.66 40.10 69.23
N MET A 1098 3.66 40.76 69.82
CA MET A 1098 4.98 40.28 70.28
C MET A 1098 6.05 39.70 69.31
N SER A 1099 7.00 40.59 68.97
CA SER A 1099 8.44 40.52 69.36
C SER A 1099 9.55 39.89 68.48
N SER A 1100 10.70 40.59 68.51
CA SER A 1100 12.11 40.23 68.19
C SER A 1100 12.58 40.10 66.72
N ASP A 1101 13.32 41.12 66.27
CA ASP A 1101 14.76 41.12 65.89
C ASP A 1101 15.30 40.08 64.87
N GLU A 1102 16.27 40.37 63.99
CA GLU A 1102 16.80 41.60 63.33
C GLU A 1102 17.80 41.12 62.23
N LEU A 1103 18.18 41.99 61.27
CA LEU A 1103 19.34 41.82 60.33
C LEU A 1103 19.24 40.70 59.25
N GLY A 1104 19.94 40.77 58.11
CA GLY A 1104 20.82 41.82 57.58
C GLY A 1104 21.76 41.31 56.46
N GLU A 1105 21.56 41.82 55.24
CA GLU A 1105 22.47 41.96 54.08
C GLU A 1105 23.78 41.13 53.88
N SER A 1106 23.78 40.38 52.76
CA SER A 1106 24.74 40.51 51.62
C SER A 1106 26.15 39.84 51.58
N SER A 1107 26.54 39.55 50.32
CA SER A 1107 27.91 39.56 49.75
C SER A 1107 28.94 38.47 50.11
N THR A 1108 28.86 37.35 49.36
CA THR A 1108 29.96 36.68 48.63
C THR A 1108 31.44 37.00 48.94
N LEU A 1109 32.24 35.96 49.25
CA LEU A 1109 33.49 35.61 48.52
C LEU A 1109 34.15 34.31 49.04
N ARG A 1110 34.80 33.58 48.12
CA ARG A 1110 35.85 32.53 48.29
C ARG A 1110 35.69 31.47 49.41
N GLY A 1111 35.67 30.20 49.00
CA GLY A 1111 35.95 29.08 49.90
C GLY A 1111 37.45 28.75 49.97
N ASP A 1112 37.86 28.22 51.12
CA ASP A 1112 38.72 27.04 51.27
C ASP A 1112 38.73 26.59 52.75
N GLY A 1113 38.83 25.27 53.01
CA GLY A 1113 39.32 24.77 54.31
C GLY A 1113 38.36 24.02 55.24
N PHE A 1114 38.37 22.68 55.12
CA PHE A 1114 38.56 21.69 56.21
C PHE A 1114 37.66 21.66 57.48
N THR A 1115 37.00 20.50 57.68
CA THR A 1115 36.85 19.69 58.94
C THR A 1115 36.42 20.35 60.27
N ALA A 1116 35.66 19.72 61.17
CA ALA A 1116 34.85 18.49 61.18
C ALA A 1116 34.04 18.50 62.52
N GLU A 1117 33.01 17.65 62.62
CA GLU A 1117 32.38 17.10 63.84
C GLU A 1117 32.59 17.84 65.20
N SER A 1118 31.52 18.22 65.91
CA SER A 1118 30.75 17.22 66.66
C SER A 1118 29.54 17.81 67.41
N SER A 1119 28.49 16.97 67.56
CA SER A 1119 27.43 16.93 68.60
C SER A 1119 26.84 18.25 69.16
N PHE A 1120 25.51 18.41 69.20
CA PHE A 1120 24.61 17.53 69.95
C PHE A 1120 23.21 17.37 69.33
N ARG A 1121 22.44 16.41 69.86
CA ARG A 1121 21.15 15.94 69.32
C ARG A 1121 19.98 16.94 69.47
N GLY A 1122 19.11 16.90 68.46
CA GLY A 1122 17.70 17.33 68.47
C GLY A 1122 16.98 16.59 67.35
#